data_AF-A0A1G3L887-F1
#
_entry.id   AF-A0A1G3L887-F1
#
_cell.length_a   1.000
_cell.length_b   1.000
_cell.length_c   1.000
_cell.angle_alpha   90.00
_cell.angle_beta   90.00
_cell.angle_gamma   90.00
#
_symmetry.space_group_name_H-M   'P 1'
#
loop_
_entity.id
_entity.type
_entity.pdbx_description
1 polymer ?
#
loop_
_entity_poly.entity_id
_entity_poly.type
_entity_poly.pdbx_seq_one_letter_code
_entity_poly.pdbx_strand_id
1 'polypeptide(L)'
;MNMIKLRIFVFFILLFLTFSNTLVFPKKRNPNIIKAEQLIKQRKFKEAKEILANEYALDSENEELIITLINKIEDEEAKIGQKTQAVTESLLQNDTKKAGEFLNELDKIKGDFNEKVKEIIKTTKIVNIQVTKMNNFYKYLEDGERAILQKDIDNALKSYKNAIDQFRIDKTNSNDRYMLNFSEKFNNIESQLLDSGIESKWIQDSSSINFNKILDDYKILNNRINGWLKIEDEFLSLKKELSVFPEASTKNLEYQAYDAIVLSYTEIIRNGVKKNYSLILDNIFNLMQNILSQIENGNTSNDIIFDNLVNILENQKVEYYSFYNFLINYRKDLYLKRSSNNIHAFIYYVTKKNNILIRYKIIKVQTILNESKSYYEIYKTKLSERELRLAEEMLIKANSYSTKLNEGKNNIVKLFFPYETILDTKYYKDTYLKYRNLNKSVIELNNNIQVGMKEVEEAYYQIKRLVAEGNDKFNNALSLYKKSDFENAKTNFEDAKDKFFEVLDKVIDKDLEKKIEQSEKYIQEIKDRFYKIDKELADNQIDNAKKSFYNEEYDKAKRSLDIAEAIYKKYNEESESISYYRERIATAIKIKSGTTVKPDDPAYDYITELFQNANNSYEIGQKTKEKNLFVDAINYIGQILIEKPYNEKARFLETKILKETDPKNFESRFQSYYDKAKAKLSKARETKSNADYADALLEFQQVLKFEKDLTQINKYILECKRALEFKKKELTEEDKNYAKSLITKAQGLYAKSKFREAYDTVNEAFKIWDEVPEGRSTRQACIRYLDIVDKQTLTVDNELKYRKAEKAYATDDFETAYKLTSEILAQKGQDLDKVVSLNKKADIKRKQ
;
A
#
# COMPACT_ATOMS: atom_id res chain seq x y z
N MET A 1 -100.09 -97.19 77.68
CA MET A 1 -99.19 -97.80 78.67
C MET A 1 -98.18 -98.71 77.99
N ASN A 2 -96.94 -98.31 77.74
CA ASN A 2 -96.36 -96.98 77.62
C ASN A 2 -95.01 -97.23 76.96
N MET A 3 -94.74 -96.45 75.91
CA MET A 3 -93.51 -95.78 75.47
C MET A 3 -92.21 -95.84 76.32
N ILE A 4 -92.19 -96.49 77.48
CA ILE A 4 -91.03 -96.76 78.33
C ILE A 4 -90.19 -97.93 77.77
N LYS A 5 -90.81 -98.95 77.17
CA LYS A 5 -90.05 -100.12 76.65
C LYS A 5 -89.25 -99.84 75.37
N LEU A 6 -89.67 -98.87 74.55
CA LEU A 6 -88.95 -98.47 73.34
C LEU A 6 -87.80 -97.48 73.63
N ARG A 7 -87.92 -96.65 74.69
CA ARG A 7 -86.83 -95.77 75.15
C ARG A 7 -85.73 -96.52 75.90
N ILE A 8 -86.05 -97.61 76.60
CA ILE A 8 -85.03 -98.46 77.26
C ILE A 8 -84.18 -99.23 76.23
N PHE A 9 -84.76 -99.65 75.10
CA PHE A 9 -83.99 -100.37 74.07
C PHE A 9 -83.04 -99.45 73.30
N VAL A 10 -83.44 -98.20 73.02
CA VAL A 10 -82.57 -97.19 72.38
C VAL A 10 -81.53 -96.64 73.36
N PHE A 11 -81.81 -96.60 74.66
CA PHE A 11 -80.81 -96.28 75.69
C PHE A 11 -79.74 -97.36 75.82
N PHE A 12 -80.08 -98.65 75.64
CA PHE A 12 -79.10 -99.75 75.68
C PHE A 12 -78.15 -99.75 74.47
N ILE A 13 -78.59 -99.30 73.29
CA ILE A 13 -77.73 -99.19 72.10
C ILE A 13 -76.79 -97.98 72.18
N LEU A 14 -77.23 -96.87 72.80
CA LEU A 14 -76.37 -95.72 73.06
C LEU A 14 -75.39 -95.95 74.22
N LEU A 15 -75.73 -96.78 75.22
CA LEU A 15 -74.79 -97.15 76.29
C LEU A 15 -73.68 -98.11 75.80
N PHE A 16 -73.96 -98.90 74.76
CA PHE A 16 -72.97 -99.78 74.12
C PHE A 16 -72.02 -99.05 73.16
N LEU A 17 -72.40 -97.85 72.68
CA LEU A 17 -71.53 -96.99 71.85
C LEU A 17 -70.65 -96.03 72.68
N THR A 18 -70.84 -95.95 74.00
CA THR A 18 -69.96 -95.21 74.93
C THR A 18 -69.01 -96.11 75.73
N PHE A 19 -69.03 -97.43 75.52
CA PHE A 19 -68.14 -98.40 76.16
C PHE A 19 -67.38 -99.25 75.13
N SER A 20 -66.57 -98.58 74.30
CA SER A 20 -65.40 -99.20 73.65
C SER A 20 -64.17 -98.28 73.77
N ASN A 21 -63.94 -97.73 74.96
CA ASN A 21 -62.59 -97.46 75.42
C ASN A 21 -61.99 -98.82 75.80
N THR A 22 -61.29 -99.45 74.86
CA THR A 22 -60.20 -100.32 75.28
C THR A 22 -59.22 -99.43 76.04
N LEU A 23 -59.17 -99.65 77.36
CA LEU A 23 -58.03 -99.32 78.20
C LEU A 23 -56.79 -99.96 77.57
N VAL A 24 -56.16 -99.26 76.63
CA VAL A 24 -54.76 -99.44 76.30
C VAL A 24 -54.02 -98.70 77.41
N PHE A 25 -53.53 -99.47 78.38
CA PHE A 25 -52.52 -99.00 79.33
C PHE A 25 -51.51 -98.14 78.56
N PRO A 26 -51.14 -96.92 79.02
CA PRO A 26 -50.11 -96.15 78.33
C PRO A 26 -48.86 -97.03 78.31
N LYS A 27 -48.49 -97.50 77.11
CA LYS A 27 -47.16 -98.08 76.88
C LYS A 27 -46.21 -97.02 77.42
N LYS A 28 -45.46 -97.38 78.46
CA LYS A 28 -44.66 -96.46 79.27
C LYS A 28 -43.73 -95.72 78.30
N ARG A 29 -44.13 -94.52 77.86
CA ARG A 29 -43.39 -93.76 76.85
C ARG A 29 -41.98 -93.58 77.41
N ASN A 30 -40.99 -93.90 76.59
CA ASN A 30 -39.60 -93.86 77.02
C ASN A 30 -39.31 -92.46 77.62
N PRO A 31 -38.92 -92.39 78.91
CA PRO A 31 -38.74 -91.12 79.60
C PRO A 31 -37.66 -90.26 78.95
N ASN A 32 -36.69 -90.88 78.25
CA ASN A 32 -35.65 -90.18 77.50
C ASN A 32 -36.21 -89.53 76.23
N ILE A 33 -37.16 -90.15 75.53
CA ILE A 33 -37.86 -89.54 74.38
C ILE A 33 -38.74 -88.37 74.84
N ILE A 34 -39.47 -88.50 75.96
CA ILE A 34 -40.26 -87.39 76.53
C ILE A 34 -39.34 -86.22 76.91
N LYS A 35 -38.19 -86.52 77.52
CA LYS A 35 -37.19 -85.52 77.86
C LYS A 35 -36.64 -84.85 76.60
N ALA A 36 -36.33 -85.60 75.55
CA ALA A 36 -35.90 -85.05 74.27
C ALA A 36 -36.99 -84.17 73.62
N GLU A 37 -38.27 -84.54 73.65
CA GLU A 37 -39.38 -83.71 73.17
C GLU A 37 -39.47 -82.38 73.94
N GLN A 38 -39.30 -82.41 75.26
CA GLN A 38 -39.27 -81.22 76.10
C GLN A 38 -38.05 -80.34 75.79
N LEU A 39 -36.88 -80.96 75.59
CA LEU A 39 -35.66 -80.27 75.21
C LEU A 39 -35.79 -79.62 73.81
N ILE A 40 -36.40 -80.29 72.83
CA ILE A 40 -36.73 -79.72 71.52
C ILE A 40 -37.66 -78.50 71.67
N LYS A 41 -38.70 -78.58 72.51
CA LYS A 41 -39.58 -77.44 72.81
C LYS A 41 -38.86 -76.29 73.51
N GLN A 42 -37.91 -76.61 74.38
CA GLN A 42 -37.01 -75.66 75.05
C GLN A 42 -35.87 -75.19 74.14
N ARG A 43 -35.80 -75.68 72.88
CA ARG A 43 -34.74 -75.41 71.90
C ARG A 43 -33.33 -75.79 72.38
N LYS A 44 -33.28 -76.80 73.23
CA LYS A 44 -32.09 -77.54 73.66
C LYS A 44 -31.83 -78.73 72.73
N PHE A 45 -31.67 -78.43 71.45
CA PHE A 45 -31.47 -79.35 70.35
C PHE A 45 -30.22 -80.23 70.51
N LYS A 46 -29.11 -79.72 71.07
CA LYS A 46 -27.90 -80.53 71.30
C LYS A 46 -28.16 -81.64 72.31
N GLU A 47 -28.67 -81.26 73.49
CA GLU A 47 -29.04 -82.23 74.53
C GLU A 47 -30.12 -83.20 74.02
N ALA A 48 -31.09 -82.73 73.25
CA ALA A 48 -32.12 -83.56 72.66
C ALA A 48 -31.56 -84.55 71.62
N LYS A 49 -30.67 -84.12 70.72
CA LYS A 49 -30.08 -84.96 69.67
C LYS A 49 -29.14 -86.02 70.26
N GLU A 50 -28.37 -85.69 71.30
CA GLU A 50 -27.55 -86.65 72.03
C GLU A 50 -28.40 -87.74 72.69
N ILE A 51 -29.51 -87.36 73.33
CA ILE A 51 -30.46 -88.32 73.93
C ILE A 51 -31.12 -89.18 72.86
N LEU A 52 -31.62 -88.58 71.78
CA LEU A 52 -32.29 -89.29 70.69
C LEU A 52 -31.33 -90.22 69.93
N ALA A 53 -30.09 -89.82 69.70
CA ALA A 53 -29.09 -90.67 69.04
C ALA A 53 -28.71 -91.90 69.89
N ASN A 54 -28.60 -91.72 71.21
CA ASN A 54 -28.35 -92.84 72.13
C ASN A 54 -29.56 -93.79 72.21
N GLU A 55 -30.78 -93.25 72.23
CA GLU A 55 -32.02 -94.06 72.27
C GLU A 55 -32.32 -94.75 70.93
N TYR A 56 -31.91 -94.16 69.80
CA TYR A 56 -32.08 -94.76 68.47
C TYR A 56 -31.45 -96.16 68.37
N ALA A 57 -30.31 -96.37 69.05
CA ALA A 57 -29.62 -97.65 69.10
C ALA A 57 -30.21 -98.65 70.12
N LEU A 58 -31.05 -98.18 71.06
CA LEU A 58 -31.50 -98.94 72.23
C LEU A 58 -33.00 -99.24 72.24
N ASP A 59 -33.82 -98.45 71.54
CA ASP A 59 -35.29 -98.51 71.59
C ASP A 59 -35.91 -98.66 70.19
N SER A 60 -35.82 -99.88 69.64
CA SER A 60 -36.38 -100.24 68.32
C SER A 60 -37.91 -100.07 68.21
N GLU A 61 -38.64 -100.04 69.33
CA GLU A 61 -40.10 -99.89 69.31
C GLU A 61 -40.55 -98.43 69.07
N ASN A 62 -39.66 -97.45 69.28
CA ASN A 62 -39.94 -96.03 69.09
C ASN A 62 -39.07 -95.39 67.99
N GLU A 63 -38.43 -96.20 67.15
CA GLU A 63 -37.49 -95.77 66.10
C GLU A 63 -38.09 -94.67 65.19
N GLU A 64 -39.31 -94.86 64.69
CA GLU A 64 -39.99 -93.90 63.80
C GLU A 64 -40.24 -92.54 64.47
N LEU A 65 -40.57 -92.55 65.77
CA LEU A 65 -40.74 -91.34 66.56
C LEU A 65 -39.40 -90.63 66.83
N ILE A 66 -38.35 -91.40 67.12
CA ILE A 66 -36.99 -90.87 67.30
C ILE A 66 -36.49 -90.22 66.01
N ILE A 67 -36.64 -90.89 64.86
CA ILE A 67 -36.33 -90.34 63.53
C ILE A 67 -37.12 -89.06 63.28
N THR A 68 -38.43 -89.06 63.58
CA THR A 68 -39.28 -87.87 63.40
C THR A 68 -38.80 -86.68 64.24
N LEU A 69 -38.37 -86.92 65.49
CA LEU A 69 -37.85 -85.88 66.38
C LEU A 69 -36.45 -85.41 65.96
N ILE A 70 -35.60 -86.30 65.45
CA ILE A 70 -34.31 -85.95 64.84
C ILE A 70 -34.54 -85.10 63.58
N ASN A 71 -35.42 -85.52 62.68
CA ASN A 71 -35.80 -84.77 61.48
C ASN A 71 -36.36 -83.39 61.83
N LYS A 72 -37.13 -83.28 62.92
CA LYS A 72 -37.63 -81.98 63.40
C LYS A 72 -36.51 -81.07 63.91
N ILE A 73 -35.46 -81.62 64.53
CA ILE A 73 -34.26 -80.85 64.88
C ILE A 73 -33.52 -80.44 63.59
N GLU A 74 -33.38 -81.35 62.64
CA GLU A 74 -32.69 -81.11 61.36
C GLU A 74 -33.42 -80.10 60.48
N ASP A 75 -34.75 -80.08 60.48
CA ASP A 75 -35.57 -79.06 59.81
C ASP A 75 -35.36 -77.66 60.41
N GLU A 76 -35.22 -77.57 61.74
CA GLU A 76 -34.89 -76.31 62.42
C GLU A 76 -33.43 -75.88 62.14
N GLU A 77 -32.48 -76.81 62.04
CA GLU A 77 -31.11 -76.53 61.58
C GLU A 77 -31.07 -76.15 60.08
N ALA A 78 -31.90 -76.76 59.23
CA ALA A 78 -32.00 -76.48 57.80
C ALA A 78 -32.52 -75.06 57.52
N LYS A 79 -33.41 -74.53 58.37
CA LYS A 79 -33.84 -73.12 58.32
C LYS A 79 -32.67 -72.15 58.48
N ILE A 80 -31.67 -72.49 59.29
CA ILE A 80 -30.44 -71.69 59.44
C ILE A 80 -29.64 -71.75 58.14
N GLY A 81 -29.46 -72.94 57.56
CA GLY A 81 -28.81 -73.12 56.26
C GLY A 81 -29.45 -72.30 55.15
N GLN A 82 -30.78 -72.33 55.04
CA GLN A 82 -31.56 -71.55 54.06
C GLN A 82 -31.39 -70.04 54.27
N LYS A 83 -31.39 -69.56 55.52
CA LYS A 83 -31.20 -68.12 55.81
C LYS A 83 -29.76 -67.68 55.56
N THR A 84 -28.75 -68.48 55.90
CA THR A 84 -27.35 -68.24 55.54
C THR A 84 -27.15 -68.19 54.02
N GLN A 85 -27.82 -69.08 53.29
CA GLN A 85 -27.81 -69.06 51.82
C GLN A 85 -28.47 -67.78 51.28
N ALA A 86 -29.62 -67.37 51.80
CA ALA A 86 -30.30 -66.13 51.40
C ALA A 86 -29.46 -64.87 51.70
N VAL A 87 -28.72 -64.85 52.82
CA VAL A 87 -27.72 -63.81 53.11
C VAL A 87 -26.63 -63.83 52.03
N THR A 88 -26.03 -64.99 51.76
CA THR A 88 -24.96 -65.15 50.77
C THR A 88 -25.40 -64.72 49.37
N GLU A 89 -26.58 -65.16 48.91
CA GLU A 89 -27.14 -64.79 47.61
C GLU A 89 -27.42 -63.29 47.51
N SER A 90 -27.94 -62.68 48.57
CA SER A 90 -28.15 -61.22 48.62
C SER A 90 -26.84 -60.46 48.56
N LEU A 91 -25.80 -60.96 49.25
CA LEU A 91 -24.44 -60.39 49.18
C LEU A 91 -23.83 -60.53 47.78
N LEU A 92 -24.00 -61.68 47.11
CA LEU A 92 -23.56 -61.89 45.72
C LEU A 92 -24.29 -60.96 44.73
N GLN A 93 -25.52 -60.58 45.04
CA GLN A 93 -26.30 -59.59 44.28
C GLN A 93 -26.02 -58.14 44.69
N ASN A 94 -25.06 -57.90 45.60
CA ASN A 94 -24.74 -56.60 46.20
C ASN A 94 -25.91 -55.92 46.96
N ASP A 95 -26.93 -56.66 47.39
CA ASP A 95 -28.05 -56.16 48.20
C ASP A 95 -27.76 -56.34 49.70
N THR A 96 -26.88 -55.48 50.23
CA THR A 96 -26.44 -55.53 51.65
C THR A 96 -27.55 -55.21 52.64
N LYS A 97 -28.56 -54.44 52.22
CA LYS A 97 -29.73 -54.14 53.04
C LYS A 97 -30.55 -55.40 53.27
N LYS A 98 -30.87 -56.12 52.19
CA LYS A 98 -31.61 -57.38 52.24
C LYS A 98 -30.81 -58.49 52.93
N ALA A 99 -29.49 -58.54 52.72
CA ALA A 99 -28.60 -59.42 53.48
C ALA A 99 -28.66 -59.13 54.99
N GLY A 100 -28.66 -57.85 55.39
CA GLY A 100 -28.83 -57.43 56.79
C GLY A 100 -30.19 -57.79 57.38
N GLU A 101 -31.27 -57.71 56.60
CA GLU A 101 -32.61 -58.16 57.00
C GLU A 101 -32.64 -59.67 57.26
N PHE A 102 -32.09 -60.49 56.35
CA PHE A 102 -31.98 -61.93 56.55
C PHE A 102 -31.07 -62.31 57.73
N LEU A 103 -30.05 -61.51 57.99
CA LEU A 103 -29.15 -61.71 59.12
C LEU A 103 -29.83 -61.38 60.47
N ASN A 104 -30.67 -60.35 60.51
CA ASN A 104 -31.52 -60.05 61.67
C ASN A 104 -32.57 -61.15 61.91
N GLU A 105 -33.07 -61.78 60.85
CA GLU A 105 -33.96 -62.94 60.98
C GLU A 105 -33.21 -64.17 61.51
N LEU A 106 -31.97 -64.40 61.05
CA LEU A 106 -31.09 -65.44 61.53
C LEU A 106 -30.75 -65.26 63.03
N ASP A 107 -30.63 -64.02 63.51
CA ASP A 107 -30.44 -63.71 64.94
C ASP A 107 -31.66 -63.98 65.83
N LYS A 108 -32.86 -64.06 65.24
CA LYS A 108 -34.08 -64.45 65.96
C LYS A 108 -34.19 -65.96 66.16
N ILE A 109 -33.40 -66.76 65.44
CA ILE A 109 -33.35 -68.21 65.58
C ILE A 109 -32.53 -68.56 66.84
N LYS A 110 -33.18 -68.62 68.00
CA LYS A 110 -32.58 -69.04 69.29
C LYS A 110 -32.56 -70.56 69.43
N GLY A 111 -31.46 -71.16 69.92
CA GLY A 111 -31.33 -72.59 70.25
C GLY A 111 -29.88 -72.95 70.63
N ASP A 112 -29.65 -74.09 71.30
CA ASP A 112 -28.30 -74.57 71.70
C ASP A 112 -27.59 -75.37 70.60
N PHE A 113 -27.60 -74.86 69.36
CA PHE A 113 -27.09 -75.58 68.19
C PHE A 113 -25.66 -76.13 68.34
N ASN A 114 -25.33 -77.14 67.52
CA ASN A 114 -23.99 -77.69 67.46
C ASN A 114 -22.93 -76.62 67.05
N GLU A 115 -21.66 -76.87 67.36
CA GLU A 115 -20.58 -75.89 67.13
C GLU A 115 -20.42 -75.50 65.65
N LYS A 116 -20.69 -76.43 64.71
CA LYS A 116 -20.63 -76.17 63.27
C LYS A 116 -21.67 -75.12 62.84
N VAL A 117 -22.89 -75.21 63.35
CA VAL A 117 -23.97 -74.25 63.05
C VAL A 117 -23.66 -72.88 63.68
N LYS A 118 -23.14 -72.85 64.92
CA LYS A 118 -22.68 -71.59 65.55
C LYS A 118 -21.55 -70.93 64.75
N GLU A 119 -20.61 -71.71 64.25
CA GLU A 119 -19.51 -71.24 63.41
C GLU A 119 -20.00 -70.69 62.06
N ILE A 120 -20.98 -71.34 61.42
CA ILE A 120 -21.62 -70.85 60.19
C ILE A 120 -22.30 -69.50 60.43
N ILE A 121 -23.09 -69.36 61.51
CA ILE A 121 -23.73 -68.09 61.89
C ILE A 121 -22.68 -67.00 62.11
N LYS A 122 -21.61 -67.31 62.87
CA LYS A 122 -20.51 -66.38 63.16
C LYS A 122 -19.81 -65.94 61.87
N THR A 123 -19.44 -66.88 61.00
CA THR A 123 -18.77 -66.60 59.72
C THR A 123 -19.66 -65.78 58.79
N THR A 124 -20.95 -66.12 58.70
CA THR A 124 -21.94 -65.36 57.89
C THR A 124 -22.03 -63.90 58.34
N LYS A 125 -22.03 -63.64 59.66
CA LYS A 125 -21.99 -62.29 60.21
C LYS A 125 -20.71 -61.54 59.85
N ILE A 126 -19.57 -62.19 60.01
CA ILE A 126 -18.26 -61.59 59.66
C ILE A 126 -18.22 -61.24 58.18
N VAL A 127 -18.62 -62.15 57.30
CA VAL A 127 -18.68 -61.93 55.85
C VAL A 127 -19.63 -60.78 55.51
N ASN A 128 -20.84 -60.74 56.06
CA ASN A 128 -21.80 -59.66 55.81
C ASN A 128 -21.26 -58.28 56.24
N ILE A 129 -20.60 -58.19 57.40
CA ILE A 129 -19.96 -56.95 57.87
C ILE A 129 -18.87 -56.52 56.88
N GLN A 130 -18.01 -57.43 56.45
CA GLN A 130 -16.91 -57.11 55.53
C GLN A 130 -17.43 -56.70 54.14
N VAL A 131 -18.42 -57.40 53.59
CA VAL A 131 -19.03 -57.02 52.30
C VAL A 131 -19.76 -55.68 52.41
N THR A 132 -20.45 -55.41 53.52
CA THR A 132 -21.11 -54.10 53.73
C THR A 132 -20.09 -52.97 53.79
N LYS A 133 -18.99 -53.14 54.53
CA LYS A 133 -17.88 -52.18 54.57
C LYS A 133 -17.27 -51.95 53.19
N MET A 134 -17.04 -53.02 52.43
CA MET A 134 -16.47 -52.95 51.09
C MET A 134 -17.40 -52.24 50.09
N ASN A 135 -18.71 -52.51 50.14
CA ASN A 135 -19.70 -51.83 49.30
C ASN A 135 -19.81 -50.34 49.65
N ASN A 136 -19.82 -49.98 50.94
CA ASN A 136 -19.79 -48.58 51.36
C ASN A 136 -18.50 -47.87 50.91
N PHE A 137 -17.35 -48.53 51.08
CA PHE A 137 -16.05 -48.01 50.65
C PHE A 137 -16.03 -47.69 49.15
N TYR A 138 -16.45 -48.62 48.30
CA TYR A 138 -16.50 -48.41 46.86
C TYR A 138 -17.52 -47.36 46.43
N LYS A 139 -18.68 -47.29 47.12
CA LYS A 139 -19.66 -46.22 46.91
C LYS A 139 -19.05 -44.84 47.21
N TYR A 140 -18.39 -44.69 48.36
CA TYR A 140 -17.75 -43.44 48.73
C TYR A 140 -16.58 -43.06 47.81
N LEU A 141 -15.81 -44.05 47.32
CA LEU A 141 -14.82 -43.79 46.27
C LEU A 141 -15.48 -43.27 44.98
N GLU A 142 -16.58 -43.87 44.53
CA GLU A 142 -17.30 -43.39 43.34
C GLU A 142 -17.88 -41.98 43.54
N ASP A 143 -18.47 -41.70 44.70
CA ASP A 143 -19.02 -40.38 45.03
C ASP A 143 -17.91 -39.32 45.04
N GLY A 144 -16.73 -39.63 45.59
CA GLY A 144 -15.57 -38.75 45.55
C GLY A 144 -15.05 -38.50 44.13
N GLU A 145 -14.98 -39.54 43.29
CA GLU A 145 -14.56 -39.42 41.89
C GLU A 145 -15.53 -38.57 41.06
N ARG A 146 -16.84 -38.67 41.33
CA ARG A 146 -17.87 -37.81 40.72
C ARG A 146 -17.73 -36.35 41.19
N ALA A 147 -17.46 -36.13 42.47
CA ALA A 147 -17.22 -34.79 43.01
C ALA A 147 -15.98 -34.13 42.36
N ILE A 148 -14.90 -34.88 42.13
CA ILE A 148 -13.73 -34.40 41.38
C ILE A 148 -14.09 -33.97 39.96
N LEU A 149 -14.91 -34.75 39.25
CA LEU A 149 -15.42 -34.39 37.92
C LEU A 149 -16.21 -33.07 37.93
N GLN A 150 -16.90 -32.79 39.02
CA GLN A 150 -17.68 -31.56 39.23
C GLN A 150 -16.83 -30.41 39.80
N LYS A 151 -15.52 -30.61 40.01
CA LYS A 151 -14.59 -29.67 40.68
C LYS A 151 -15.00 -29.32 42.11
N ASP A 152 -15.73 -30.22 42.77
CA ASP A 152 -16.18 -30.09 44.16
C ASP A 152 -15.22 -30.80 45.11
N ILE A 153 -14.17 -30.05 45.49
CA ILE A 153 -13.07 -30.55 46.32
C ILE A 153 -13.54 -30.91 47.74
N ASP A 154 -14.49 -30.16 48.30
CA ASP A 154 -15.03 -30.40 49.66
C ASP A 154 -15.77 -31.73 49.72
N ASN A 155 -16.70 -31.96 48.78
CA ASN A 155 -17.45 -33.22 48.72
C ASN A 155 -16.56 -34.42 48.36
N ALA A 156 -15.50 -34.22 47.56
CA ALA A 156 -14.51 -35.27 47.30
C ALA A 156 -13.76 -35.65 48.58
N LEU A 157 -13.29 -34.66 49.36
CA LEU A 157 -12.58 -34.86 50.63
C LEU A 157 -13.43 -35.63 51.64
N LYS A 158 -14.67 -35.19 51.82
CA LYS A 158 -15.65 -35.86 52.70
C LYS A 158 -15.90 -37.31 52.28
N SER A 159 -16.03 -37.56 50.99
CA SER A 159 -16.30 -38.90 50.46
C SER A 159 -15.12 -39.84 50.69
N TYR A 160 -13.89 -39.43 50.37
CA TYR A 160 -12.71 -40.27 50.61
C TYR A 160 -12.42 -40.48 52.10
N LYS A 161 -12.69 -39.49 52.96
CA LYS A 161 -12.65 -39.68 54.40
C LYS A 161 -13.63 -40.75 54.87
N ASN A 162 -14.89 -40.66 54.43
CA ASN A 162 -15.91 -41.66 54.76
C ASN A 162 -15.58 -43.06 54.24
N ALA A 163 -14.87 -43.15 53.11
CA ALA A 163 -14.35 -44.39 52.58
C ALA A 163 -13.30 -45.00 53.52
N ILE A 164 -12.22 -44.27 53.84
CA ILE A 164 -11.15 -44.83 54.70
C ILE A 164 -11.66 -45.15 56.10
N ASP A 165 -12.64 -44.41 56.62
CA ASP A 165 -13.27 -44.68 57.92
C ASP A 165 -13.94 -46.06 58.02
N GLN A 166 -14.31 -46.71 56.89
CA GLN A 166 -14.83 -48.09 56.91
C GLN A 166 -13.78 -49.12 57.35
N PHE A 167 -12.51 -48.83 57.05
CA PHE A 167 -11.35 -49.72 57.24
C PHE A 167 -10.24 -49.11 58.08
N ARG A 168 -10.53 -48.02 58.81
CA ARG A 168 -9.56 -47.34 59.67
C ARG A 168 -9.13 -48.29 60.79
N ILE A 169 -7.82 -48.44 60.95
CA ILE A 169 -7.24 -49.37 61.94
C ILE A 169 -7.38 -48.78 63.34
N ASP A 170 -7.99 -49.55 64.24
CA ASP A 170 -8.04 -49.26 65.68
C ASP A 170 -6.77 -49.79 66.36
N LYS A 171 -6.10 -48.92 67.14
CA LYS A 171 -4.88 -49.25 67.90
C LYS A 171 -5.08 -50.40 68.89
N THR A 172 -6.32 -50.69 69.31
CA THR A 172 -6.62 -51.71 70.31
C THR A 172 -6.77 -53.13 69.74
N ASN A 173 -6.95 -53.28 68.42
CA ASN A 173 -7.43 -54.54 67.82
C ASN A 173 -6.55 -55.12 66.69
N SER A 174 -5.45 -54.48 66.30
CA SER A 174 -4.56 -54.97 65.23
C SER A 174 -3.25 -55.54 65.76
N ASN A 175 -2.85 -56.70 65.24
CA ASN A 175 -1.56 -57.34 65.53
C ASN A 175 -0.48 -57.06 64.46
N ASP A 176 -0.83 -56.37 63.36
CA ASP A 176 0.13 -56.02 62.30
C ASP A 176 0.82 -54.67 62.61
N ARG A 177 2.04 -54.77 63.15
CA ARG A 177 2.85 -53.60 63.54
C ARG A 177 3.22 -52.70 62.34
N TYR A 178 3.34 -53.25 61.13
CA TYR A 178 3.63 -52.47 59.93
C TYR A 178 2.44 -51.60 59.55
N MET A 179 1.24 -52.20 59.52
CA MET A 179 0.00 -51.48 59.23
C MET A 179 -0.36 -50.45 60.31
N LEU A 180 -0.09 -50.73 61.58
CA LEU A 180 -0.30 -49.77 62.68
C LEU A 180 0.56 -48.52 62.51
N ASN A 181 1.88 -48.68 62.31
CA ASN A 181 2.81 -47.56 62.10
C ASN A 181 2.44 -46.74 60.86
N PHE A 182 2.06 -47.42 59.78
CA PHE A 182 1.62 -46.76 58.55
C PHE A 182 0.34 -45.96 58.77
N SER A 183 -0.67 -46.55 59.44
CA SER A 183 -1.95 -45.88 59.70
C SER A 183 -1.80 -44.62 60.53
N GLU A 184 -0.85 -44.59 61.48
CA GLU A 184 -0.57 -43.40 62.29
C GLU A 184 0.05 -42.27 61.46
N LYS A 185 1.03 -42.59 60.61
CA LYS A 185 1.58 -41.61 59.65
C LYS A 185 0.50 -41.11 58.71
N PHE A 186 -0.31 -42.01 58.15
CA PHE A 186 -1.41 -41.66 57.26
C PHE A 186 -2.42 -40.72 57.93
N ASN A 187 -2.88 -41.04 59.14
CA ASN A 187 -3.87 -40.23 59.85
C ASN A 187 -3.35 -38.82 60.17
N ASN A 188 -2.05 -38.69 60.47
CA ASN A 188 -1.41 -37.40 60.68
C ASN A 188 -1.40 -36.57 59.40
N ILE A 189 -1.04 -37.17 58.26
CA ILE A 189 -0.99 -36.48 56.96
C ILE A 189 -2.42 -36.15 56.47
N GLU A 190 -3.39 -37.05 56.67
CA GLU A 190 -4.81 -36.79 56.40
C GLU A 190 -5.34 -35.60 57.19
N SER A 191 -4.99 -35.49 58.48
CA SER A 191 -5.40 -34.35 59.31
C SER A 191 -4.82 -33.04 58.77
N GLN A 192 -3.54 -33.05 58.35
CA GLN A 192 -2.93 -31.89 57.69
C GLN A 192 -3.64 -31.51 56.39
N LEU A 193 -4.07 -32.49 55.58
CA LEU A 193 -4.83 -32.24 54.36
C LEU A 193 -6.19 -31.60 54.67
N LEU A 194 -6.92 -32.14 55.65
CA LEU A 194 -8.23 -31.62 56.07
C LEU A 194 -8.13 -30.18 56.59
N ASP A 195 -7.05 -29.84 57.30
CA ASP A 195 -6.81 -28.50 57.85
C ASP A 195 -6.14 -27.54 56.84
N SER A 196 -5.75 -28.03 55.64
CA SER A 196 -4.98 -27.26 54.66
C SER A 196 -5.78 -26.17 53.94
N GLY A 197 -7.12 -26.21 54.04
CA GLY A 197 -8.03 -25.31 53.34
C GLY A 197 -8.01 -25.44 51.82
N ILE A 198 -7.71 -26.63 51.29
CA ILE A 198 -7.58 -26.86 49.84
C ILE A 198 -8.91 -26.77 49.08
N GLU A 199 -10.02 -27.00 49.78
CA GLU A 199 -11.39 -26.86 49.30
C GLU A 199 -11.83 -25.40 49.17
N SER A 200 -11.24 -24.51 49.99
CA SER A 200 -11.56 -23.10 50.08
C SER A 200 -11.28 -22.34 48.77
N LYS A 201 -12.11 -21.34 48.49
CA LYS A 201 -11.93 -20.45 47.33
C LYS A 201 -11.00 -19.30 47.72
N TRP A 202 -9.73 -19.43 47.35
CA TRP A 202 -8.69 -18.44 47.69
C TRP A 202 -8.66 -17.23 46.76
N ILE A 203 -9.31 -17.34 45.60
CA ILE A 203 -9.34 -16.30 44.57
C ILE A 203 -10.79 -15.91 44.32
N GLN A 204 -11.12 -14.65 44.61
CA GLN A 204 -12.46 -14.13 44.43
C GLN A 204 -12.71 -13.70 42.99
N ASP A 205 -13.89 -14.03 42.47
CA ASP A 205 -14.40 -13.41 41.25
C ASP A 205 -14.66 -11.94 41.56
N SER A 206 -13.98 -11.05 40.84
CA SER A 206 -14.08 -9.61 41.06
C SER A 206 -14.44 -8.94 39.75
N SER A 207 -15.36 -7.98 39.81
CA SER A 207 -15.73 -7.15 38.67
C SER A 207 -14.61 -6.17 38.27
N SER A 208 -13.68 -5.85 39.18
CA SER A 208 -12.56 -4.94 38.95
C SER A 208 -11.21 -5.66 39.07
N ILE A 209 -10.82 -6.38 38.00
CA ILE A 209 -9.53 -7.06 37.92
C ILE A 209 -8.48 -6.08 37.40
N ASN A 210 -7.35 -5.96 38.10
CA ASN A 210 -6.17 -5.22 37.65
C ASN A 210 -4.89 -6.04 37.85
N PHE A 211 -3.78 -5.57 37.29
CA PHE A 211 -2.52 -6.32 37.29
C PHE A 211 -1.97 -6.59 38.70
N ASN A 212 -1.99 -5.58 39.59
CA ASN A 212 -1.49 -5.73 40.95
C ASN A 212 -2.28 -6.79 41.73
N LYS A 213 -3.60 -6.79 41.56
CA LYS A 213 -4.47 -7.82 42.16
C LYS A 213 -4.12 -9.22 41.67
N ILE A 214 -3.94 -9.42 40.36
CA ILE A 214 -3.52 -10.73 39.81
C ILE A 214 -2.16 -11.15 40.38
N LEU A 215 -1.22 -10.21 40.50
CA LEU A 215 0.10 -10.50 41.03
C LEU A 215 0.05 -10.92 42.51
N ASP A 216 -0.78 -10.24 43.31
CA ASP A 216 -0.98 -10.56 44.72
C ASP A 216 -1.70 -11.91 44.89
N ASP A 217 -2.77 -12.15 44.13
CA ASP A 217 -3.48 -13.43 44.09
C ASP A 217 -2.53 -14.58 43.70
N TYR A 218 -1.67 -14.36 42.70
CA TYR A 218 -0.66 -15.32 42.27
C TYR A 218 0.38 -15.62 43.35
N LYS A 219 0.88 -14.60 44.07
CA LYS A 219 1.83 -14.78 45.18
C LYS A 219 1.19 -15.55 46.34
N ILE A 220 -0.03 -15.18 46.74
CA ILE A 220 -0.78 -15.87 47.79
C ILE A 220 -0.99 -17.33 47.42
N LEU A 221 -1.46 -17.59 46.19
CA LEU A 221 -1.71 -18.94 45.72
C LEU A 221 -0.43 -19.77 45.68
N ASN A 222 0.67 -19.24 45.15
CA ASN A 222 1.93 -19.97 45.06
C ASN A 222 2.46 -20.38 46.45
N ASN A 223 2.28 -19.52 47.47
CA ASN A 223 2.64 -19.87 48.85
C ASN A 223 1.77 -21.00 49.41
N ARG A 224 0.45 -20.99 49.16
CA ARG A 224 -0.47 -22.05 49.60
C ARG A 224 -0.16 -23.38 48.92
N ILE A 225 0.10 -23.35 47.62
CA ILE A 225 0.40 -24.53 46.82
C ILE A 225 1.67 -25.22 47.28
N ASN A 226 2.72 -24.49 47.66
CA ASN A 226 3.91 -25.13 48.23
C ASN A 226 3.58 -25.96 49.48
N GLY A 227 2.61 -25.51 50.30
CA GLY A 227 2.09 -26.29 51.42
C GLY A 227 1.35 -27.56 50.96
N TRP A 228 0.47 -27.44 49.97
CA TRP A 228 -0.27 -28.59 49.43
C TRP A 228 0.64 -29.61 48.72
N LEU A 229 1.64 -29.15 47.98
CA LEU A 229 2.62 -30.02 47.32
C LEU A 229 3.45 -30.81 48.33
N LYS A 230 3.78 -30.21 49.47
CA LYS A 230 4.43 -30.92 50.57
C LYS A 230 3.55 -32.08 51.08
N ILE A 231 2.24 -31.84 51.24
CA ILE A 231 1.28 -32.88 51.64
C ILE A 231 1.16 -33.95 50.54
N GLU A 232 1.15 -33.56 49.26
CA GLU A 232 1.18 -34.50 48.12
C GLU A 232 2.44 -35.39 48.18
N ASP A 233 3.62 -34.81 48.40
CA ASP A 233 4.87 -35.55 48.51
C ASP A 233 4.86 -36.54 49.69
N GLU A 234 4.26 -36.14 50.82
CA GLU A 234 4.07 -37.02 51.97
C GLU A 234 3.14 -38.20 51.65
N PHE A 235 2.03 -37.99 50.93
CA PHE A 235 1.19 -39.09 50.44
C PHE A 235 1.88 -39.97 49.40
N LEU A 236 2.64 -39.40 48.47
CA LEU A 236 3.42 -40.17 47.49
C LEU A 236 4.52 -41.01 48.19
N SER A 237 5.08 -40.50 49.28
CA SER A 237 6.00 -41.25 50.15
C SER A 237 5.28 -42.44 50.81
N LEU A 238 4.08 -42.23 51.36
CA LEU A 238 3.24 -43.33 51.87
C LEU A 238 2.94 -44.37 50.80
N LYS A 239 2.64 -43.95 49.56
CA LYS A 239 2.41 -44.88 48.44
C LYS A 239 3.63 -45.76 48.17
N LYS A 240 4.83 -45.19 48.22
CA LYS A 240 6.08 -45.94 48.10
C LYS A 240 6.28 -46.90 49.28
N GLU A 241 5.97 -46.45 50.50
CA GLU A 241 6.03 -47.30 51.69
C GLU A 241 5.11 -48.53 51.53
N LEU A 242 3.87 -48.36 51.05
CA LEU A 242 2.95 -49.47 50.78
C LEU A 242 3.48 -50.48 49.76
N SER A 243 4.26 -50.04 48.77
CA SER A 243 4.76 -50.92 47.70
C SER A 243 5.77 -51.97 48.15
N VAL A 244 6.36 -51.79 49.35
CA VAL A 244 7.35 -52.70 49.94
C VAL A 244 6.80 -53.51 51.12
N PHE A 245 5.48 -53.52 51.32
CA PHE A 245 4.84 -54.29 52.38
C PHE A 245 4.97 -55.81 52.13
N PRO A 246 5.05 -56.64 53.18
CA PRO A 246 5.02 -58.09 53.05
C PRO A 246 3.74 -58.56 52.34
N GLU A 247 3.85 -59.61 51.51
CA GLU A 247 2.72 -60.17 50.75
C GLU A 247 1.52 -60.57 51.64
N ALA A 248 1.79 -60.98 52.87
CA ALA A 248 0.74 -61.31 53.84
C ALA A 248 -0.12 -60.08 54.19
N SER A 249 0.49 -58.90 54.32
CA SER A 249 -0.22 -57.65 54.63
C SER A 249 -0.95 -57.08 53.43
N THR A 250 -0.48 -57.31 52.20
CA THR A 250 -1.13 -56.77 50.98
C THR A 250 -2.46 -57.44 50.65
N LYS A 251 -2.72 -58.63 51.21
CA LYS A 251 -4.00 -59.34 51.09
C LYS A 251 -5.08 -58.83 52.05
N ASN A 252 -4.73 -57.95 53.00
CA ASN A 252 -5.69 -57.37 53.93
C ASN A 252 -6.53 -56.26 53.26
N LEU A 253 -7.82 -56.20 53.57
CA LEU A 253 -8.74 -55.20 53.02
C LEU A 253 -8.35 -53.78 53.48
N GLU A 254 -7.80 -53.64 54.68
CA GLU A 254 -7.28 -52.39 55.21
C GLU A 254 -6.14 -51.87 54.34
N TYR A 255 -5.17 -52.73 53.97
CA TYR A 255 -4.07 -52.35 53.08
C TYR A 255 -4.63 -51.83 51.75
N GLN A 256 -5.55 -52.56 51.12
CA GLN A 256 -6.16 -52.17 49.84
C GLN A 256 -6.91 -50.84 49.95
N ALA A 257 -7.58 -50.60 51.07
CA ALA A 257 -8.28 -49.34 51.35
C ALA A 257 -7.29 -48.17 51.47
N TYR A 258 -6.23 -48.31 52.28
CA TYR A 258 -5.18 -47.29 52.39
C TYR A 258 -4.48 -47.04 51.04
N ASP A 259 -4.18 -48.10 50.28
CA ASP A 259 -3.51 -48.01 48.98
C ASP A 259 -4.31 -47.22 47.93
N ALA A 260 -5.63 -47.41 47.92
CA ALA A 260 -6.54 -46.67 47.06
C ALA A 260 -6.72 -45.21 47.55
N ILE A 261 -6.85 -44.98 48.86
CA ILE A 261 -7.13 -43.65 49.41
C ILE A 261 -5.91 -42.74 49.33
N VAL A 262 -4.69 -43.25 49.52
CA VAL A 262 -3.46 -42.46 49.35
C VAL A 262 -3.44 -41.78 47.99
N LEU A 263 -3.71 -42.53 46.91
CA LEU A 263 -3.79 -41.95 45.57
C LEU A 263 -4.97 -40.99 45.44
N SER A 264 -6.12 -41.33 46.01
CA SER A 264 -7.34 -40.52 46.00
C SER A 264 -7.11 -39.13 46.64
N TYR A 265 -6.38 -39.06 47.75
CA TYR A 265 -5.98 -37.81 48.37
C TYR A 265 -4.93 -37.04 47.55
N THR A 266 -3.96 -37.71 46.91
CA THR A 266 -3.08 -37.05 45.94
C THR A 266 -3.90 -36.40 44.81
N GLU A 267 -4.91 -37.08 44.28
CA GLU A 267 -5.77 -36.56 43.21
C GLU A 267 -6.63 -35.38 43.66
N ILE A 268 -7.12 -35.38 44.91
CA ILE A 268 -7.75 -34.19 45.52
C ILE A 268 -6.79 -33.01 45.50
N ILE A 269 -5.55 -33.22 45.92
CA ILE A 269 -4.55 -32.15 45.98
C ILE A 269 -4.33 -31.54 44.61
N ARG A 270 -4.12 -32.38 43.59
CA ARG A 270 -3.93 -31.93 42.20
C ARG A 270 -5.13 -31.16 41.66
N ASN A 271 -6.36 -31.60 41.95
CA ASN A 271 -7.56 -30.91 41.49
C ASN A 271 -7.82 -29.61 42.25
N GLY A 272 -7.45 -29.52 43.54
CA GLY A 272 -7.48 -28.29 44.33
C GLY A 272 -6.51 -27.23 43.78
N VAL A 273 -5.27 -27.65 43.49
CA VAL A 273 -4.25 -26.84 42.81
C VAL A 273 -4.79 -26.34 41.46
N LYS A 274 -5.29 -27.25 40.62
CA LYS A 274 -5.83 -26.95 39.29
C LYS A 274 -7.02 -25.99 39.33
N LYS A 275 -7.96 -26.18 40.25
CA LYS A 275 -9.14 -25.32 40.43
C LYS A 275 -8.73 -23.87 40.65
N ASN A 276 -7.77 -23.62 41.53
CA ASN A 276 -7.34 -22.26 41.87
C ASN A 276 -6.48 -21.63 40.76
N TYR A 277 -5.59 -22.37 40.10
CA TYR A 277 -4.82 -21.84 38.97
C TYR A 277 -5.68 -21.54 37.74
N SER A 278 -6.73 -22.34 37.50
CA SER A 278 -7.69 -22.05 36.41
C SER A 278 -8.38 -20.69 36.60
N LEU A 279 -8.71 -20.32 37.84
CA LEU A 279 -9.31 -19.00 38.14
C LEU A 279 -8.32 -17.85 37.87
N ILE A 280 -7.03 -18.03 38.21
CA ILE A 280 -5.99 -17.06 37.84
C ILE A 280 -5.91 -16.90 36.33
N LEU A 281 -5.89 -18.00 35.57
CA LEU A 281 -5.84 -17.96 34.11
C LEU A 281 -7.02 -17.19 33.53
N ASP A 282 -8.23 -17.43 34.04
CA ASP A 282 -9.42 -16.70 33.59
C ASP A 282 -9.31 -15.20 33.88
N ASN A 283 -8.85 -14.81 35.07
CA ASN A 283 -8.62 -13.42 35.43
C ASN A 283 -7.55 -12.75 34.55
N ILE A 284 -6.44 -13.46 34.29
CA ILE A 284 -5.38 -12.99 33.38
C ILE A 284 -5.96 -12.77 31.99
N PHE A 285 -6.67 -13.74 31.43
CA PHE A 285 -7.24 -13.61 30.10
C PHE A 285 -8.26 -12.48 30.00
N ASN A 286 -9.10 -12.30 31.02
CA ASN A 286 -10.08 -11.21 31.05
C ASN A 286 -9.37 -9.85 31.06
N LEU A 287 -8.33 -9.68 31.90
CA LEU A 287 -7.55 -8.45 31.93
C LEU A 287 -6.81 -8.22 30.60
N MET A 288 -6.18 -9.25 30.04
CA MET A 288 -5.49 -9.15 28.75
C MET A 288 -6.44 -8.76 27.62
N GLN A 289 -7.66 -9.31 27.59
CA GLN A 289 -8.67 -8.93 26.58
C GLN A 289 -9.12 -7.47 26.74
N ASN A 290 -9.31 -7.01 27.97
CA ASN A 290 -9.66 -5.62 28.24
C ASN A 290 -8.53 -4.67 27.80
N ILE A 291 -7.29 -4.96 28.18
CA ILE A 291 -6.12 -4.18 27.78
C ILE A 291 -5.94 -4.21 26.27
N LEU A 292 -6.03 -5.39 25.63
CA LEU A 292 -5.90 -5.53 24.19
C LEU A 292 -6.94 -4.70 23.44
N SER A 293 -8.19 -4.66 23.91
CA SER A 293 -9.24 -3.83 23.33
C SER A 293 -8.93 -2.33 23.45
N GLN A 294 -8.28 -1.91 24.53
CA GLN A 294 -7.81 -0.52 24.68
C GLN A 294 -6.64 -0.20 23.73
N ILE A 295 -5.69 -1.12 23.59
CA ILE A 295 -4.55 -0.98 22.67
C ILE A 295 -5.03 -0.96 21.21
N GLU A 296 -6.00 -1.80 20.84
CA GLU A 296 -6.64 -1.79 19.51
C GLU A 296 -7.32 -0.43 19.21
N ASN A 297 -7.78 0.28 20.24
CA ASN A 297 -8.34 1.63 20.14
C ASN A 297 -7.30 2.75 20.30
N GLY A 298 -6.00 2.42 20.29
CA GLY A 298 -4.90 3.39 20.31
C GLY A 298 -4.34 3.76 21.68
N ASN A 299 -4.83 3.17 22.78
CA ASN A 299 -4.27 3.42 24.11
C ASN A 299 -3.12 2.44 24.43
N THR A 300 -1.89 2.88 24.22
CA THR A 300 -0.66 2.09 24.41
C THR A 300 -0.07 2.17 25.82
N SER A 301 -0.67 2.94 26.74
CA SER A 301 -0.16 3.10 28.12
C SER A 301 -0.06 1.79 28.91
N ASN A 302 -0.79 0.77 28.47
CA ASN A 302 -0.87 -0.55 29.12
C ASN A 302 -0.02 -1.64 28.44
N ASP A 303 0.84 -1.30 27.48
CA ASP A 303 1.71 -2.28 26.78
C ASP A 303 2.61 -3.06 27.76
N ILE A 304 3.25 -2.36 28.70
CA ILE A 304 4.10 -2.97 29.73
C ILE A 304 3.31 -3.94 30.60
N ILE A 305 2.06 -3.60 30.93
CA ILE A 305 1.17 -4.46 31.72
C ILE A 305 0.83 -5.72 30.92
N PHE A 306 0.55 -5.58 29.63
CA PHE A 306 0.28 -6.72 28.75
C PHE A 306 1.48 -7.66 28.68
N ASP A 307 2.69 -7.14 28.44
CA ASP A 307 3.93 -7.94 28.39
C ASP A 307 4.19 -8.67 29.72
N ASN A 308 3.93 -8.01 30.85
CA ASN A 308 4.04 -8.66 32.16
C ASN A 308 3.01 -9.79 32.36
N LEU A 309 1.79 -9.65 31.84
CA LEU A 309 0.78 -10.72 31.87
C LEU A 309 1.19 -11.89 30.97
N VAL A 310 1.80 -11.63 29.81
CA VAL A 310 2.37 -12.68 28.95
C VAL A 310 3.44 -13.47 29.70
N ASN A 311 4.35 -12.79 30.41
CA ASN A 311 5.38 -13.46 31.21
C ASN A 311 4.79 -14.37 32.30
N ILE A 312 3.66 -13.99 32.91
CA ILE A 312 2.95 -14.84 33.87
C ILE A 312 2.31 -16.05 33.15
N LEU A 313 1.69 -15.85 31.98
CA LEU A 313 1.10 -16.95 31.20
C LEU A 313 2.12 -17.94 30.67
N GLU A 314 3.32 -17.48 30.32
CA GLU A 314 4.42 -18.30 29.81
C GLU A 314 5.21 -18.98 30.93
N ASN A 315 4.88 -18.71 32.20
CA ASN A 315 5.45 -19.43 33.33
C ASN A 315 5.01 -20.89 33.30
N GLN A 316 5.98 -21.80 33.14
CA GLN A 316 5.74 -23.24 33.07
C GLN A 316 4.96 -23.78 34.27
N LYS A 317 5.10 -23.20 35.47
CA LYS A 317 4.33 -23.61 36.66
C LYS A 317 2.84 -23.33 36.50
N VAL A 318 2.48 -22.17 35.94
CA VAL A 318 1.06 -21.79 35.74
C VAL A 318 0.39 -22.77 34.79
N GLU A 319 1.02 -23.07 33.66
CA GLU A 319 0.50 -24.05 32.70
C GLU A 319 0.46 -25.46 33.31
N TYR A 320 1.57 -25.92 33.90
CA TYR A 320 1.67 -27.25 34.51
C TYR A 320 0.60 -27.50 35.57
N TYR A 321 0.42 -26.57 36.52
CA TYR A 321 -0.56 -26.74 37.58
C TYR A 321 -2.01 -26.55 37.14
N SER A 322 -2.26 -25.79 36.05
CA SER A 322 -3.60 -25.67 35.45
C SER A 322 -4.05 -26.93 34.73
N PHE A 323 -3.11 -27.76 34.28
CA PHE A 323 -3.37 -28.98 33.52
C PHE A 323 -2.70 -30.21 34.14
N TYR A 324 -2.61 -30.21 35.46
CA TYR A 324 -1.91 -31.24 36.26
C TYR A 324 -2.39 -32.66 35.89
N ASN A 325 -1.46 -33.61 35.78
CA ASN A 325 -1.72 -34.97 35.33
C ASN A 325 -2.55 -35.78 36.34
N PHE A 326 -3.52 -36.55 35.82
CA PHE A 326 -4.36 -37.45 36.63
C PHE A 326 -3.67 -38.80 36.89
N LEU A 327 -3.80 -39.32 38.11
CA LEU A 327 -3.12 -40.56 38.53
C LEU A 327 -4.02 -41.80 38.65
N ILE A 328 -5.32 -41.61 38.82
CA ILE A 328 -6.21 -42.70 39.24
C ILE A 328 -7.09 -43.22 38.11
N ASN A 329 -7.10 -44.54 37.93
CA ASN A 329 -8.01 -45.26 37.05
C ASN A 329 -8.87 -46.27 37.84
N TYR A 330 -9.66 -45.75 38.78
CA TYR A 330 -10.58 -46.56 39.58
C TYR A 330 -11.80 -47.00 38.76
N ARG A 331 -12.37 -46.08 37.99
CA ARG A 331 -13.48 -46.29 37.04
C ARG A 331 -13.07 -45.77 35.67
N LYS A 332 -12.92 -46.68 34.71
CA LYS A 332 -12.41 -46.36 33.37
C LYS A 332 -13.24 -45.28 32.67
N ASP A 333 -14.56 -45.32 32.81
CA ASP A 333 -15.49 -44.32 32.26
C ASP A 333 -15.24 -42.91 32.84
N LEU A 334 -15.10 -42.81 34.16
CA LEU A 334 -14.85 -41.53 34.84
C LEU A 334 -13.44 -41.00 34.53
N TYR A 335 -12.43 -41.87 34.53
CA TYR A 335 -11.07 -41.51 34.14
C TYR A 335 -11.00 -40.97 32.70
N LEU A 336 -11.58 -41.67 31.73
CA LEU A 336 -11.62 -41.22 30.34
C LEU A 336 -12.33 -39.88 30.20
N LYS A 337 -13.43 -39.67 30.94
CA LYS A 337 -14.15 -38.39 30.95
C LYS A 337 -13.30 -37.25 31.52
N ARG A 338 -12.58 -37.47 32.62
CA ARG A 338 -11.64 -36.47 33.19
C ARG A 338 -10.53 -36.13 32.21
N SER A 339 -9.88 -37.15 31.66
CA SER A 339 -8.79 -36.99 30.69
C SER A 339 -9.25 -36.22 29.46
N SER A 340 -10.42 -36.55 28.91
CA SER A 340 -11.04 -35.80 27.82
C SER A 340 -11.29 -34.34 28.19
N ASN A 341 -11.86 -34.06 29.38
CA ASN A 341 -12.09 -32.69 29.84
C ASN A 341 -10.78 -31.90 30.01
N ASN A 342 -9.70 -32.53 30.47
CA ASN A 342 -8.39 -31.87 30.63
C ASN A 342 -7.75 -31.55 29.29
N ILE A 343 -7.81 -32.47 28.32
CA ILE A 343 -7.32 -32.22 26.96
C ILE A 343 -8.11 -31.08 26.31
N HIS A 344 -9.44 -31.08 26.41
CA HIS A 344 -10.25 -29.98 25.89
C HIS A 344 -9.91 -28.63 26.55
N ALA A 345 -9.76 -28.61 27.87
CA ALA A 345 -9.38 -27.40 28.60
C ALA A 345 -7.99 -26.88 28.19
N PHE A 346 -7.02 -27.79 27.99
CA PHE A 346 -5.69 -27.44 27.52
C PHE A 346 -5.70 -26.86 26.10
N ILE A 347 -6.38 -27.53 25.17
CA ILE A 347 -6.52 -27.04 23.78
C ILE A 347 -7.21 -25.67 23.77
N TYR A 348 -8.25 -25.49 24.57
CA TYR A 348 -8.93 -24.20 24.72
C TYR A 348 -8.01 -23.11 25.26
N TYR A 349 -7.21 -23.41 26.28
CA TYR A 349 -6.20 -22.50 26.83
C TYR A 349 -5.16 -22.09 25.79
N VAL A 350 -4.54 -23.04 25.08
CA VAL A 350 -3.52 -22.74 24.05
C VAL A 350 -4.13 -21.90 22.93
N THR A 351 -5.35 -22.23 22.50
CA THR A 351 -6.08 -21.47 21.48
C THR A 351 -6.33 -20.03 21.93
N LYS A 352 -6.85 -19.82 23.15
CA LYS A 352 -7.14 -18.50 23.70
C LYS A 352 -5.85 -17.68 23.89
N LYS A 353 -4.80 -18.30 24.43
CA LYS A 353 -3.46 -17.72 24.60
C LYS A 353 -2.90 -17.24 23.26
N ASN A 354 -2.76 -18.14 22.29
CA ASN A 354 -2.16 -17.82 21.01
C ASN A 354 -2.96 -16.74 20.27
N ASN A 355 -4.29 -16.79 20.28
CA ASN A 355 -5.11 -15.77 19.61
C ASN A 355 -4.90 -14.36 20.20
N ILE A 356 -4.86 -14.24 21.53
CA ILE A 356 -4.58 -12.97 22.22
C ILE A 356 -3.17 -12.45 21.87
N LEU A 357 -2.17 -13.32 21.92
CA LEU A 357 -0.78 -12.98 21.60
C LEU A 357 -0.62 -12.55 20.14
N ILE A 358 -1.30 -13.22 19.20
CA ILE A 358 -1.28 -12.86 17.79
C ILE A 358 -1.89 -11.48 17.58
N ARG A 359 -3.07 -11.20 18.16
CA ARG A 359 -3.71 -9.88 18.04
C ARG A 359 -2.80 -8.76 18.56
N TYR A 360 -2.18 -8.96 19.72
CA TYR A 360 -1.23 -8.00 20.27
C TYR A 360 -0.01 -7.79 19.35
N LYS A 361 0.59 -8.87 18.85
CA LYS A 361 1.74 -8.79 17.92
C LYS A 361 1.35 -8.13 16.58
N ILE A 362 0.14 -8.36 16.07
CA ILE A 362 -0.38 -7.67 14.88
C ILE A 362 -0.35 -6.16 15.10
N ILE A 363 -0.83 -5.67 16.25
CA ILE A 363 -0.84 -4.24 16.54
C ILE A 363 0.58 -3.67 16.58
N LYS A 364 1.51 -4.36 17.25
CA LYS A 364 2.92 -3.93 17.30
C LYS A 364 3.55 -3.81 15.91
N VAL A 365 3.32 -4.80 15.05
CA VAL A 365 3.81 -4.77 13.66
C VAL A 365 3.10 -3.69 12.85
N GLN A 366 1.80 -3.46 13.08
CA GLN A 366 1.05 -2.38 12.43
C GLN A 366 1.58 -0.99 12.81
N THR A 367 1.96 -0.77 14.07
CA THR A 367 2.60 0.50 14.50
C THR A 367 3.90 0.74 13.75
N ILE A 368 4.77 -0.27 13.69
CA ILE A 368 6.04 -0.20 12.94
C ILE A 368 5.78 0.05 11.45
N LEU A 369 4.75 -0.60 10.89
CA LEU A 369 4.36 -0.42 9.49
C LEU A 369 3.91 1.02 9.21
N ASN A 370 3.11 1.60 10.12
CA ASN A 370 2.65 2.97 9.99
C ASN A 370 3.80 3.97 10.06
N GLU A 371 4.78 3.75 10.96
CA GLU A 371 5.99 4.58 11.03
C GLU A 371 6.82 4.50 9.74
N SER A 372 7.10 3.28 9.25
CA SER A 372 7.83 3.08 8.00
C SER A 372 7.10 3.71 6.81
N LYS A 373 5.77 3.57 6.75
CA LYS A 373 4.93 4.18 5.72
C LYS A 373 4.97 5.71 5.78
N SER A 374 4.97 6.31 6.96
CA SER A 374 5.10 7.76 7.12
C SER A 374 6.39 8.28 6.48
N TYR A 375 7.53 7.63 6.76
CA TYR A 375 8.80 7.99 6.12
C TYR A 375 8.76 7.82 4.60
N TYR A 376 8.11 6.77 4.09
CA TYR A 376 7.93 6.56 2.66
C TYR A 376 7.06 7.65 1.99
N GLU A 377 6.00 8.13 2.65
CA GLU A 377 5.20 9.26 2.14
C GLU A 377 5.98 10.58 2.15
N ILE A 378 6.83 10.80 3.15
CA ILE A 378 7.73 11.97 3.18
C ILE A 378 8.75 11.87 2.04
N TYR A 379 9.31 10.69 1.77
CA TYR A 379 10.21 10.46 0.62
C TYR A 379 9.56 10.92 -0.69
N LYS A 380 8.31 10.51 -0.97
CA LYS A 380 7.59 10.90 -2.19
C LYS A 380 7.44 12.43 -2.28
N THR A 381 7.12 13.07 -1.16
CA THR A 381 7.02 14.53 -1.10
C THR A 381 8.36 15.21 -1.40
N LYS A 382 9.44 14.77 -0.74
CA LYS A 382 10.79 15.34 -0.92
C LYS A 382 11.36 15.14 -2.32
N LEU A 383 11.05 14.00 -2.94
CA LEU A 383 11.40 13.75 -4.33
C LEU A 383 10.72 14.77 -5.26
N SER A 384 9.42 15.05 -5.04
CA SER A 384 8.68 16.05 -5.83
C SER A 384 9.16 17.49 -5.63
N GLU A 385 9.71 17.80 -4.45
CA GLU A 385 10.29 19.11 -4.10
C GLU A 385 11.72 19.31 -4.65
N ARG A 386 12.28 18.34 -5.38
CA ARG A 386 13.68 18.34 -5.87
C ARG A 386 14.72 18.25 -4.76
N GLU A 387 14.34 17.72 -3.59
CA GLU A 387 15.23 17.51 -2.45
C GLU A 387 15.76 16.07 -2.41
N LEU A 388 16.41 15.62 -3.49
CA LEU A 388 16.81 14.22 -3.70
C LEU A 388 17.56 13.59 -2.52
N ARG A 389 18.48 14.33 -1.88
CA ARG A 389 19.22 13.86 -0.69
C ARG A 389 18.29 13.60 0.50
N LEU A 390 17.35 14.50 0.78
CA LEU A 390 16.41 14.31 1.88
C LEU A 390 15.41 13.19 1.55
N ALA A 391 15.04 13.04 0.28
CA ALA A 391 14.22 11.92 -0.19
C ALA A 391 14.93 10.58 0.08
N GLU A 392 16.20 10.46 -0.28
CA GLU A 392 17.05 9.30 0.01
C GLU A 392 17.13 9.00 1.52
N GLU A 393 17.40 10.01 2.35
CA GLU A 393 17.46 9.84 3.81
C GLU A 393 16.15 9.30 4.38
N MET A 394 15.00 9.80 3.93
CA MET A 394 13.69 9.30 4.38
C MET A 394 13.44 7.87 3.90
N LEU A 395 13.87 7.54 2.69
CA LEU A 395 13.72 6.20 2.15
C LEU A 395 14.59 5.17 2.88
N ILE A 396 15.83 5.54 3.23
CA ILE A 396 16.72 4.73 4.08
C ILE A 396 16.07 4.50 5.45
N LYS A 397 15.49 5.56 6.06
CA LYS A 397 14.75 5.43 7.31
C LYS A 397 13.56 4.48 7.18
N ALA A 398 12.76 4.59 6.12
CA ALA A 398 11.66 3.66 5.85
C ALA A 398 12.15 2.21 5.75
N ASN A 399 13.23 1.98 5.00
CA ASN A 399 13.84 0.66 4.79
C ASN A 399 14.44 0.06 6.09
N SER A 400 14.92 0.90 7.01
CA SER A 400 15.49 0.46 8.29
C SER A 400 14.50 -0.36 9.14
N TYR A 401 13.20 -0.23 8.90
CA TYR A 401 12.15 -1.00 9.57
C TYR A 401 11.87 -2.37 8.93
N SER A 402 12.36 -2.64 7.71
CA SER A 402 12.04 -3.86 6.95
C SER A 402 12.39 -5.14 7.71
N THR A 403 13.55 -5.18 8.36
CA THR A 403 13.97 -6.31 9.20
C THR A 403 12.99 -6.55 10.35
N LYS A 404 12.67 -5.50 11.12
CA LYS A 404 11.73 -5.58 12.25
C LYS A 404 10.33 -6.02 11.82
N LEU A 405 9.86 -5.53 10.66
CA LEU A 405 8.57 -5.93 10.08
C LEU A 405 8.56 -7.41 9.73
N ASN A 406 9.61 -7.91 9.07
CA ASN A 406 9.71 -9.32 8.68
C ASN A 406 9.84 -10.24 9.91
N GLU A 407 10.68 -9.88 10.88
CA GLU A 407 10.81 -10.61 12.14
C GLU A 407 9.49 -10.65 12.91
N GLY A 408 8.80 -9.52 13.07
CA GLY A 408 7.52 -9.44 13.75
C GLY A 408 6.46 -10.32 13.08
N LYS A 409 6.43 -10.31 11.74
CA LYS A 409 5.51 -11.14 10.96
C LYS A 409 5.80 -12.63 11.09
N ASN A 410 7.07 -13.03 11.07
CA ASN A 410 7.49 -14.42 11.30
C ASN A 410 7.15 -14.89 12.72
N ASN A 411 7.29 -14.01 13.71
CA ASN A 411 6.92 -14.30 15.09
C ASN A 411 5.40 -14.49 15.28
N ILE A 412 4.57 -13.83 14.46
CA ILE A 412 3.12 -14.09 14.42
C ILE A 412 2.83 -15.47 13.83
N VAL A 413 3.48 -15.85 12.72
CA VAL A 413 3.27 -17.16 12.05
C VAL A 413 3.54 -18.32 13.00
N LYS A 414 4.60 -18.24 13.82
CA LYS A 414 4.97 -19.27 14.79
C LYS A 414 3.89 -19.56 15.84
N LEU A 415 2.94 -18.65 16.06
CA LEU A 415 1.85 -18.81 17.03
C LEU A 415 0.59 -19.44 16.42
N PHE A 416 0.46 -19.45 15.10
CA PHE A 416 -0.66 -20.13 14.44
C PHE A 416 -0.47 -21.65 14.49
N PHE A 417 -1.57 -22.37 14.66
CA PHE A 417 -1.55 -23.82 14.49
C PHE A 417 -1.26 -24.17 13.02
N PRO A 418 -0.51 -25.24 12.74
CA PRO A 418 -0.13 -25.63 11.38
C PRO A 418 -1.29 -26.22 10.56
N TYR A 419 -2.51 -26.26 11.11
CA TYR A 419 -3.68 -26.85 10.47
C TYR A 419 -4.62 -25.76 9.95
N GLU A 420 -4.76 -25.66 8.63
CA GLU A 420 -5.61 -24.64 7.99
C GLU A 420 -7.07 -24.69 8.44
N THR A 421 -7.58 -25.88 8.76
CA THR A 421 -8.94 -26.07 9.28
C THR A 421 -9.20 -25.36 10.61
N ILE A 422 -8.16 -25.13 11.42
CA ILE A 422 -8.26 -24.38 12.69
C ILE A 422 -8.30 -22.87 12.42
N LEU A 423 -7.66 -22.40 11.34
CA LEU A 423 -7.59 -20.98 10.99
C LEU A 423 -8.94 -20.41 10.54
N ASP A 424 -9.82 -21.24 9.97
CA ASP A 424 -11.19 -20.84 9.57
C ASP A 424 -12.22 -21.01 10.70
N THR A 425 -11.79 -21.34 11.92
CA THR A 425 -12.69 -21.39 13.07
C THR A 425 -13.11 -19.98 13.50
N LYS A 426 -14.28 -19.85 14.13
CA LYS A 426 -14.77 -18.60 14.73
C LYS A 426 -13.79 -17.93 15.70
N TYR A 427 -12.81 -18.67 16.22
CA TYR A 427 -11.81 -18.17 17.17
C TYR A 427 -10.62 -17.48 16.48
N TYR A 428 -10.26 -17.90 15.27
CA TYR A 428 -9.07 -17.42 14.57
C TYR A 428 -9.35 -16.64 13.29
N LYS A 429 -10.51 -16.85 12.65
CA LYS A 429 -10.80 -16.34 11.31
C LYS A 429 -10.51 -14.85 11.18
N ASP A 430 -11.07 -14.03 12.07
CA ASP A 430 -10.89 -12.58 12.03
C ASP A 430 -9.43 -12.17 12.27
N THR A 431 -8.77 -12.81 13.25
CA THR A 431 -7.35 -12.57 13.56
C THR A 431 -6.46 -12.96 12.38
N TYR A 432 -6.75 -14.08 11.73
CA TYR A 432 -6.01 -14.56 10.56
C TYR A 432 -6.19 -13.62 9.35
N LEU A 433 -7.41 -13.14 9.11
CA LEU A 433 -7.68 -12.13 8.08
C LEU A 433 -6.91 -10.83 8.35
N LYS A 434 -6.91 -10.34 9.60
CA LYS A 434 -6.10 -9.17 10.02
C LYS A 434 -4.62 -9.39 9.72
N TYR A 435 -4.07 -10.56 10.08
CA TYR A 435 -2.68 -10.91 9.77
C TYR A 435 -2.41 -10.95 8.26
N ARG A 436 -3.31 -11.53 7.45
CA ARG A 436 -3.13 -11.61 6.00
C ARG A 436 -3.09 -10.22 5.36
N ASN A 437 -3.97 -9.32 5.79
CA ASN A 437 -3.99 -7.93 5.32
C ASN A 437 -2.73 -7.16 5.72
N LEU A 438 -2.29 -7.34 6.97
CA LEU A 438 -1.01 -6.79 7.45
C LEU A 438 0.16 -7.31 6.61
N ASN A 439 0.24 -8.63 6.38
CA ASN A 439 1.29 -9.24 5.58
C ASN A 439 1.34 -8.68 4.15
N LYS A 440 0.17 -8.54 3.50
CA LYS A 440 0.08 -7.93 2.17
C LYS A 440 0.62 -6.48 2.19
N SER A 441 0.22 -5.70 3.18
CA SER A 441 0.65 -4.30 3.32
C SER A 441 2.15 -4.16 3.56
N VAL A 442 2.75 -5.06 4.35
CA VAL A 442 4.20 -5.12 4.58
C VAL A 442 4.95 -5.46 3.29
N ILE A 443 4.48 -6.47 2.54
CA ILE A 443 5.10 -6.85 1.26
C ILE A 443 5.03 -5.70 0.26
N GLU A 444 3.87 -5.06 0.13
CA GLU A 444 3.65 -3.93 -0.76
C GLU A 444 4.56 -2.75 -0.42
N LEU A 445 4.62 -2.35 0.87
CA LEU A 445 5.51 -1.26 1.29
C LEU A 445 6.99 -1.60 1.03
N ASN A 446 7.44 -2.81 1.35
CA ASN A 446 8.83 -3.22 1.09
C ASN A 446 9.15 -3.17 -0.41
N ASN A 447 8.25 -3.63 -1.28
CA ASN A 447 8.43 -3.54 -2.72
C ASN A 447 8.52 -2.08 -3.19
N ASN A 448 7.61 -1.22 -2.69
CA ASN A 448 7.59 0.21 -3.01
C ASN A 448 8.87 0.93 -2.55
N ILE A 449 9.42 0.56 -1.38
CA ILE A 449 10.71 1.06 -0.90
C ILE A 449 11.83 0.63 -1.85
N GLN A 450 11.87 -0.64 -2.26
CA GLN A 450 12.90 -1.12 -3.20
C GLN A 450 12.82 -0.43 -4.57
N VAL A 451 11.61 -0.18 -5.08
CA VAL A 451 11.42 0.61 -6.30
C VAL A 451 11.94 2.03 -6.11
N GLY A 452 11.60 2.69 -4.99
CA GLY A 452 12.10 4.03 -4.70
C GLY A 452 13.62 4.08 -4.57
N MET A 453 14.27 3.02 -4.06
CA MET A 453 15.73 3.00 -3.90
C MET A 453 16.41 2.99 -5.26
N LYS A 454 15.87 2.23 -6.21
CA LYS A 454 16.33 2.22 -7.60
C LYS A 454 16.10 3.58 -8.28
N GLU A 455 14.95 4.19 -8.06
CA GLU A 455 14.64 5.52 -8.63
C GLU A 455 15.64 6.59 -8.15
N VAL A 456 16.00 6.59 -6.87
CA VAL A 456 17.01 7.50 -6.31
C VAL A 456 18.39 7.21 -6.91
N GLU A 457 18.79 5.95 -7.00
CA GLU A 457 20.08 5.55 -7.61
C GLU A 457 20.17 5.97 -9.09
N GLU A 458 19.12 5.73 -9.86
CA GLU A 458 19.00 6.14 -11.26
C GLU A 458 19.03 7.67 -11.40
N ALA A 459 18.37 8.41 -10.50
CA ALA A 459 18.42 9.87 -10.48
C ALA A 459 19.84 10.40 -10.26
N TYR A 460 20.58 9.85 -9.28
CA TYR A 460 21.98 10.24 -9.06
C TYR A 460 22.87 9.92 -10.27
N TYR A 461 22.70 8.73 -10.87
CA TYR A 461 23.46 8.35 -12.05
C TYR A 461 23.19 9.31 -13.22
N GLN A 462 21.93 9.62 -13.48
CA GLN A 462 21.54 10.57 -14.54
C GLN A 462 22.05 11.98 -14.27
N ILE A 463 21.95 12.48 -13.03
CA ILE A 463 22.50 13.79 -12.64
C ILE A 463 24.00 13.83 -12.92
N LYS A 464 24.76 12.83 -12.48
CA LYS A 464 26.20 12.77 -12.69
C LYS A 464 26.56 12.81 -14.18
N ARG A 465 25.83 12.05 -15.01
CA ARG A 465 26.02 12.04 -16.46
C ARG A 465 25.72 13.40 -17.10
N LEU A 466 24.56 13.99 -16.78
CA LEU A 466 24.12 15.27 -17.35
C LEU A 466 25.02 16.43 -16.92
N VAL A 467 25.50 16.44 -15.67
CA VAL A 467 26.47 17.44 -15.20
C VAL A 467 27.79 17.33 -15.98
N ALA A 468 28.28 16.10 -16.24
CA ALA A 468 29.48 15.89 -17.03
C ALA A 468 29.29 16.38 -18.48
N GLU A 469 28.21 15.96 -19.15
CA GLU A 469 27.87 16.40 -20.51
C GLU A 469 27.71 17.92 -20.59
N GLY A 470 26.99 18.54 -19.64
CA GLY A 470 26.80 19.98 -19.58
C GLY A 470 28.10 20.75 -19.35
N ASN A 471 28.98 20.23 -18.49
CA ASN A 471 30.31 20.82 -18.26
C ASN A 471 31.19 20.74 -19.51
N ASP A 472 31.19 19.61 -20.21
CA ASP A 472 31.97 19.43 -21.44
C ASP A 472 31.50 20.42 -22.51
N LYS A 473 30.18 20.56 -22.69
CA LYS A 473 29.57 21.53 -23.60
C LYS A 473 29.91 22.96 -23.21
N PHE A 474 29.79 23.32 -21.93
CA PHE A 474 30.12 24.65 -21.43
C PHE A 474 31.59 25.01 -21.67
N ASN A 475 32.50 24.09 -21.36
CA ASN A 475 33.94 24.31 -21.55
C ASN A 475 34.32 24.38 -23.04
N ASN A 476 33.70 23.55 -23.88
CA ASN A 476 33.87 23.62 -25.33
C ASN A 476 33.37 24.96 -25.89
N ALA A 477 32.20 25.43 -25.43
CA ALA A 477 31.64 26.72 -25.81
C ALA A 477 32.58 27.88 -25.45
N LEU A 478 33.18 27.88 -24.25
CA LEU A 478 34.19 28.86 -23.85
C LEU A 478 35.44 28.84 -24.75
N SER A 479 35.89 27.65 -25.16
CA SER A 479 37.02 27.49 -26.08
C SER A 479 36.71 28.05 -27.47
N LEU A 480 35.53 27.72 -28.02
CA LEU A 480 35.05 28.22 -29.31
C LEU A 480 34.84 29.72 -29.31
N TYR A 481 34.26 30.27 -28.23
CA TYR A 481 34.09 31.71 -28.03
C TYR A 481 35.43 32.44 -28.09
N LYS A 482 36.47 31.92 -27.40
CA LYS A 482 37.83 32.49 -27.44
C LYS A 482 38.47 32.42 -28.84
N LYS A 483 38.14 31.40 -29.63
CA LYS A 483 38.57 31.23 -31.03
C LYS A 483 37.73 32.04 -32.03
N SER A 484 36.74 32.82 -31.56
CA SER A 484 35.80 33.58 -32.39
C SER A 484 34.90 32.72 -33.29
N ASP A 485 34.73 31.43 -32.98
CA ASP A 485 33.75 30.56 -33.63
C ASP A 485 32.40 30.68 -32.90
N PHE A 486 31.73 31.81 -33.13
CA PHE A 486 30.57 32.23 -32.33
C PHE A 486 29.32 31.38 -32.57
N GLU A 487 29.11 30.86 -33.78
CA GLU A 487 27.92 30.05 -34.09
C GLU A 487 27.96 28.71 -33.33
N ASN A 488 29.11 28.03 -33.38
CA ASN A 488 29.32 26.80 -32.63
C ASN A 488 29.37 27.06 -31.12
N ALA A 489 29.95 28.18 -30.69
CA ALA A 489 29.95 28.56 -29.28
C ALA A 489 28.52 28.76 -28.74
N LYS A 490 27.66 29.48 -29.47
CA LYS A 490 26.25 29.69 -29.10
C LYS A 490 25.51 28.36 -28.97
N THR A 491 25.66 27.48 -29.96
CA THR A 491 25.02 26.16 -29.93
C THR A 491 25.48 25.33 -28.73
N ASN A 492 26.79 25.32 -28.41
CA ASN A 492 27.29 24.58 -27.24
C ASN A 492 26.87 25.21 -25.91
N PHE A 493 26.71 26.54 -25.82
CA PHE A 493 26.13 27.18 -24.62
C PHE A 493 24.64 26.85 -24.47
N GLU A 494 23.86 26.78 -25.56
CA GLU A 494 22.46 26.36 -25.54
C GLU A 494 22.34 24.90 -25.09
N ASP A 495 23.15 23.99 -25.66
CA ASP A 495 23.23 22.59 -25.22
C ASP A 495 23.60 22.45 -23.73
N ALA A 496 24.63 23.17 -23.28
CA ALA A 496 25.06 23.12 -21.88
C ALA A 496 23.94 23.58 -20.94
N LYS A 497 23.27 24.67 -21.30
CA LYS A 497 22.15 25.23 -20.55
C LYS A 497 21.01 24.22 -20.43
N ASP A 498 20.62 23.57 -21.53
CA ASP A 498 19.57 22.55 -21.52
C ASP A 498 19.92 21.38 -20.61
N LYS A 499 21.17 20.88 -20.67
CA LYS A 499 21.65 19.81 -19.77
C LYS A 499 21.61 20.21 -18.30
N PHE A 500 22.00 21.43 -17.96
CA PHE A 500 21.90 21.91 -16.58
C PHE A 500 20.46 22.09 -16.12
N PHE A 501 19.54 22.55 -16.99
CA PHE A 501 18.12 22.59 -16.66
C PHE A 501 17.51 21.20 -16.41
N GLU A 502 17.92 20.17 -17.18
CA GLU A 502 17.50 18.79 -16.92
C GLU A 502 17.96 18.30 -15.52
N VAL A 503 19.12 18.75 -15.05
CA VAL A 503 19.60 18.46 -13.68
C VAL A 503 18.78 19.23 -12.64
N LEU A 504 18.52 20.53 -12.87
CA LEU A 504 17.75 21.38 -11.96
C LEU A 504 16.26 21.01 -11.86
N ASP A 505 15.76 20.17 -12.78
CA ASP A 505 14.45 19.52 -12.67
C ASP A 505 14.41 18.49 -11.53
N LYS A 506 15.58 17.97 -11.12
CA LYS A 506 15.75 16.89 -10.13
C LYS A 506 16.38 17.33 -8.81
N VAL A 507 17.25 18.34 -8.84
CA VAL A 507 18.01 18.79 -7.66
C VAL A 507 18.22 20.30 -7.67
N ILE A 508 18.26 20.93 -6.49
CA ILE A 508 18.64 22.34 -6.34
C ILE A 508 20.17 22.44 -6.23
N ASP A 509 20.81 23.13 -7.18
CA ASP A 509 22.28 23.34 -7.21
C ASP A 509 22.62 24.76 -7.69
N LYS A 510 23.11 25.60 -6.76
CA LYS A 510 23.45 27.01 -7.03
C LYS A 510 24.62 27.20 -7.98
N ASP A 511 25.52 26.24 -8.10
CA ASP A 511 26.66 26.37 -9.01
C ASP A 511 26.24 26.08 -10.46
N LEU A 512 25.26 25.20 -10.66
CA LEU A 512 24.63 25.01 -11.97
C LEU A 512 23.78 26.21 -12.38
N GLU A 513 23.04 26.81 -11.44
CA GLU A 513 22.30 28.07 -11.69
C GLU A 513 23.23 29.17 -12.22
N LYS A 514 24.39 29.38 -11.58
CA LYS A 514 25.41 30.35 -12.05
C LYS A 514 25.94 30.02 -13.45
N LYS A 515 26.15 28.73 -13.77
CA LYS A 515 26.61 28.31 -15.10
C LYS A 515 25.56 28.55 -16.18
N ILE A 516 24.28 28.39 -15.84
CA ILE A 516 23.16 28.76 -16.72
C ILE A 516 23.18 30.27 -16.97
N GLU A 517 23.25 31.10 -15.93
CA GLU A 517 23.34 32.55 -16.06
C GLU A 517 24.53 33.00 -16.92
N GLN A 518 25.70 32.37 -16.73
CA GLN A 518 26.88 32.63 -17.56
C GLN A 518 26.66 32.23 -19.02
N SER A 519 26.04 31.08 -19.27
CA SER A 519 25.72 30.62 -20.63
C SER A 519 24.78 31.60 -21.33
N GLU A 520 23.74 32.08 -20.64
CA GLU A 520 22.80 33.06 -21.19
C GLU A 520 23.47 34.40 -21.51
N LYS A 521 24.35 34.87 -20.62
CA LYS A 521 25.16 36.05 -20.88
C LYS A 521 25.99 35.91 -22.16
N TYR A 522 26.69 34.79 -22.35
CA TYR A 522 27.48 34.57 -23.57
C TYR A 522 26.61 34.40 -24.82
N ILE A 523 25.47 33.72 -24.72
CA ILE A 523 24.52 33.59 -25.83
C ILE A 523 24.04 34.98 -26.27
N GLN A 524 23.71 35.85 -25.31
CA GLN A 524 23.27 37.21 -25.61
C GLN A 524 24.40 38.04 -26.24
N GLU A 525 25.61 38.01 -25.68
CA GLU A 525 26.78 38.69 -26.26
C GLU A 525 27.06 38.24 -27.72
N ILE A 526 26.87 36.96 -28.03
CA ILE A 526 27.00 36.44 -29.40
C ILE A 526 25.88 36.98 -30.31
N LYS A 527 24.63 36.97 -29.85
CA LYS A 527 23.48 37.51 -30.62
C LYS A 527 23.68 38.98 -30.96
N ASP A 528 24.15 39.77 -30.00
CA ASP A 528 24.40 41.20 -30.19
C ASP A 528 25.52 41.45 -31.22
N ARG A 529 26.56 40.59 -31.23
CA ARG A 529 27.61 40.63 -32.27
C ARG A 529 27.06 40.33 -33.65
N PHE A 530 26.24 39.28 -33.80
CA PHE A 530 25.65 38.94 -35.10
C PHE A 530 24.72 40.04 -35.60
N TYR A 531 23.87 40.58 -34.73
CA TYR A 531 23.00 41.71 -35.05
C TYR A 531 23.79 42.89 -35.62
N LYS A 532 24.90 43.26 -34.97
CA LYS A 532 25.75 44.36 -35.43
C LYS A 532 26.38 44.09 -36.80
N ILE A 533 26.91 42.90 -37.04
CA ILE A 533 27.52 42.51 -38.32
C ILE A 533 26.46 42.54 -39.43
N ASP A 534 25.29 41.97 -39.18
CA ASP A 534 24.19 41.93 -40.12
C ASP A 534 23.71 43.34 -40.49
N LYS A 535 23.58 44.24 -39.50
CA LYS A 535 23.20 45.65 -39.76
C LYS A 535 24.24 46.38 -40.60
N GLU A 536 25.53 46.16 -40.35
CA GLU A 536 26.59 46.74 -41.17
C GLU A 536 26.55 46.22 -42.62
N LEU A 537 26.28 44.92 -42.81
CA LEU A 537 26.08 44.33 -44.12
C LEU A 537 24.86 44.93 -44.84
N ALA A 538 23.73 45.08 -44.14
CA ALA A 538 22.51 45.63 -44.70
C ALA A 538 22.72 47.08 -45.20
N ASP A 539 23.40 47.91 -44.41
CA ASP A 539 23.74 49.28 -44.78
C ASP A 539 24.64 49.33 -46.05
N ASN A 540 25.66 48.48 -46.11
CA ASN A 540 26.52 48.36 -47.30
C ASN A 540 25.72 47.93 -48.55
N GLN A 541 24.72 47.06 -48.39
CA GLN A 541 23.87 46.65 -49.51
C GLN A 541 22.92 47.75 -49.95
N ILE A 542 22.37 48.56 -49.04
CA ILE A 542 21.59 49.76 -49.40
C ILE A 542 22.45 50.74 -50.22
N ASP A 543 23.72 50.92 -49.85
CA ASP A 543 24.64 51.77 -50.60
C ASP A 543 24.95 51.23 -52.01
N ASN A 544 25.16 49.93 -52.13
CA ASN A 544 25.37 49.28 -53.42
C ASN A 544 24.12 49.40 -54.30
N ALA A 545 22.93 49.28 -53.70
CA ALA A 545 21.66 49.49 -54.38
C ALA A 545 21.57 50.91 -54.93
N LYS A 546 21.88 51.91 -54.09
CA LYS A 546 21.91 53.33 -54.47
C LYS A 546 22.89 53.61 -55.61
N LYS A 547 24.14 53.16 -55.50
CA LYS A 547 25.16 53.37 -56.54
C LYS A 547 24.72 52.76 -57.87
N SER A 548 24.21 51.52 -57.84
CA SER A 548 23.71 50.84 -59.02
C SER A 548 22.51 51.55 -59.64
N PHE A 549 21.60 52.07 -58.81
CA PHE A 549 20.43 52.83 -59.26
C PHE A 549 20.82 54.09 -60.05
N TYR A 550 21.72 54.93 -59.52
CA TYR A 550 22.15 56.14 -60.22
C TYR A 550 23.07 55.88 -61.43
N ASN A 551 23.69 54.70 -61.50
CA ASN A 551 24.43 54.21 -62.67
C ASN A 551 23.51 53.54 -63.73
N GLU A 552 22.19 53.59 -63.55
CA GLU A 552 21.18 52.98 -64.44
C GLU A 552 21.26 51.42 -64.52
N GLU A 553 21.92 50.79 -63.53
CA GLU A 553 22.04 49.34 -63.33
C GLU A 553 20.93 48.79 -62.40
N TYR A 554 19.66 49.02 -62.77
CA TYR A 554 18.51 48.81 -61.87
C TYR A 554 18.30 47.36 -61.38
N ASP A 555 18.64 46.35 -62.17
CA ASP A 555 18.53 44.94 -61.74
C ASP A 555 19.52 44.60 -60.63
N LYS A 556 20.76 45.13 -60.69
CA LYS A 556 21.73 45.02 -59.60
C LYS A 556 21.27 45.79 -58.37
N ALA A 557 20.69 46.98 -58.59
CA ALA A 557 20.14 47.79 -57.50
C ALA A 557 19.06 47.04 -56.71
N LYS A 558 18.13 46.39 -57.41
CA LYS A 558 17.07 45.58 -56.80
C LYS A 558 17.64 44.44 -55.95
N ARG A 559 18.58 43.66 -56.48
CA ARG A 559 19.17 42.51 -55.77
C ARG A 559 19.84 42.93 -54.46
N SER A 560 20.64 44.01 -54.48
CA SER A 560 21.25 44.52 -53.25
C SER A 560 20.20 44.98 -52.24
N LEU A 561 19.13 45.64 -52.69
CA LEU A 561 18.06 46.10 -51.81
C LEU A 561 17.29 44.93 -51.15
N ASP A 562 17.06 43.85 -51.89
CA ASP A 562 16.36 42.65 -51.39
C ASP A 562 17.20 41.91 -50.33
N ILE A 563 18.53 41.88 -50.48
CA ILE A 563 19.44 41.34 -49.45
C ILE A 563 19.36 42.18 -48.17
N ALA A 564 19.39 43.51 -48.29
CA ALA A 564 19.24 44.39 -47.14
C ALA A 564 17.89 44.18 -46.43
N GLU A 565 16.79 44.07 -47.19
CA GLU A 565 15.46 43.88 -46.60
C GLU A 565 15.35 42.55 -45.85
N ALA A 566 15.90 41.46 -46.39
CA ALA A 566 15.90 40.17 -45.72
C ALA A 566 16.57 40.24 -44.33
N ILE A 567 17.65 41.02 -44.21
CA ILE A 567 18.33 41.24 -42.93
C ILE A 567 17.45 42.05 -41.96
N TYR A 568 16.81 43.13 -42.41
CA TYR A 568 15.91 43.90 -41.55
C TYR A 568 14.72 43.05 -41.06
N LYS A 569 14.13 42.25 -41.94
CA LYS A 569 13.05 41.30 -41.61
C LYS A 569 13.49 40.22 -40.60
N LYS A 570 14.71 39.71 -40.67
CA LYS A 570 15.27 38.75 -39.70
C LYS A 570 15.15 39.25 -38.25
N TYR A 571 15.19 40.57 -38.06
CA TYR A 571 15.11 41.23 -36.75
C TYR A 571 13.77 41.95 -36.51
N ASN A 572 12.74 41.69 -37.33
CA ASN A 572 11.44 42.36 -37.28
C ASN A 572 11.54 43.90 -37.33
N GLU A 573 12.50 44.43 -38.08
CA GLU A 573 12.66 45.87 -38.29
C GLU A 573 12.32 46.25 -39.73
N GLU A 574 11.95 47.52 -39.93
CA GLU A 574 11.73 48.13 -41.24
C GLU A 574 12.74 49.25 -41.51
N SER A 575 12.99 49.54 -42.79
CA SER A 575 13.90 50.63 -43.20
C SER A 575 13.20 51.54 -44.22
N GLU A 576 13.01 52.80 -43.85
CA GLU A 576 12.44 53.81 -44.75
C GLU A 576 13.25 53.98 -46.04
N SER A 577 14.59 53.87 -45.96
CA SER A 577 15.49 53.93 -47.12
C SER A 577 15.25 52.79 -48.11
N ILE A 578 14.97 51.59 -47.60
CA ILE A 578 14.62 50.43 -48.45
C ILE A 578 13.31 50.72 -49.17
N SER A 579 12.26 51.13 -48.45
CA SER A 579 10.97 51.47 -49.05
C SER A 579 11.11 52.58 -50.12
N TYR A 580 11.88 53.62 -49.82
CA TYR A 580 12.14 54.75 -50.71
C TYR A 580 12.78 54.35 -52.06
N TYR A 581 13.88 53.58 -52.01
CA TYR A 581 14.60 53.18 -53.24
C TYR A 581 13.86 52.07 -53.99
N ARG A 582 13.12 51.20 -53.29
CA ARG A 582 12.36 50.12 -53.92
C ARG A 582 11.34 50.63 -54.93
N GLU A 583 10.55 51.63 -54.54
CA GLU A 583 9.53 52.23 -55.42
C GLU A 583 10.16 52.81 -56.70
N ARG A 584 11.28 53.53 -56.55
CA ARG A 584 11.99 54.18 -57.67
C ARG A 584 12.69 53.19 -58.57
N ILE A 585 13.36 52.18 -58.01
CA ILE A 585 13.98 51.09 -58.77
C ILE A 585 12.91 50.34 -59.57
N ALA A 586 11.76 50.02 -58.96
CA ALA A 586 10.65 49.38 -59.66
C ALA A 586 10.13 50.24 -60.84
N THR A 587 9.96 51.54 -60.62
CA THR A 587 9.56 52.50 -61.66
C THR A 587 10.58 52.58 -62.80
N ALA A 588 11.88 52.62 -62.47
CA ALA A 588 12.96 52.67 -63.45
C ALA A 588 13.08 51.37 -64.27
N ILE A 589 12.92 50.20 -63.64
CA ILE A 589 12.87 48.90 -64.31
C ILE A 589 11.67 48.87 -65.28
N LYS A 590 10.49 49.33 -64.85
CA LYS A 590 9.29 49.40 -65.69
C LYS A 590 9.54 50.24 -66.94
N ILE A 591 10.09 51.44 -66.79
CA ILE A 591 10.42 52.32 -67.92
C ILE A 591 11.43 51.64 -68.88
N LYS A 592 12.50 51.04 -68.34
CA LYS A 592 13.51 50.33 -69.14
C LYS A 592 12.94 49.12 -69.90
N SER A 593 12.04 48.36 -69.29
CA SER A 593 11.35 47.24 -69.94
C SER A 593 10.35 47.68 -71.02
N GLY A 594 9.83 48.91 -70.93
CA GLY A 594 8.93 49.49 -71.94
C GLY A 594 9.65 49.91 -73.21
N THR A 595 10.93 50.28 -73.11
CA THR A 595 11.75 50.74 -74.25
C THR A 595 12.65 49.68 -74.85
N THR A 596 13.04 48.68 -74.05
CA THR A 596 13.92 47.58 -74.47
C THR A 596 13.35 46.24 -74.06
N VAL A 597 13.33 45.30 -75.01
CA VAL A 597 12.89 43.92 -74.77
C VAL A 597 14.11 43.10 -74.36
N LYS A 598 14.05 42.52 -73.17
CA LYS A 598 15.12 41.66 -72.63
C LYS A 598 14.95 40.22 -73.15
N PRO A 599 16.02 39.41 -73.23
CA PRO A 599 15.96 38.01 -73.68
C PRO A 599 14.99 37.10 -72.93
N ASP A 600 14.61 37.47 -71.71
CA ASP A 600 13.68 36.75 -70.83
C ASP A 600 12.23 37.24 -70.95
N ASP A 601 11.94 38.26 -71.77
CA ASP A 601 10.57 38.70 -72.05
C ASP A 601 9.87 37.67 -72.96
N PRO A 602 8.63 37.22 -72.67
CA PRO A 602 7.91 36.26 -73.51
C PRO A 602 7.76 36.68 -74.97
N ALA A 603 7.76 37.99 -75.24
CA ALA A 603 7.68 38.53 -76.59
C ALA A 603 9.05 38.70 -77.28
N TYR A 604 10.17 38.34 -76.62
CA TYR A 604 11.52 38.63 -77.11
C TYR A 604 11.82 38.01 -78.48
N ASP A 605 11.60 36.70 -78.63
CA ASP A 605 11.90 35.99 -79.89
C ASP A 605 11.06 36.55 -81.03
N TYR A 606 9.75 36.72 -80.79
CA TYR A 606 8.80 37.28 -81.75
C TYR A 606 9.15 38.72 -82.17
N ILE A 607 9.45 39.60 -81.21
CA ILE A 607 9.82 41.00 -81.51
C ILE A 607 11.18 41.06 -82.22
N THR A 608 12.13 40.20 -81.84
CA THR A 608 13.45 40.15 -82.47
C THR A 608 13.35 39.71 -83.93
N GLU A 609 12.55 38.69 -84.22
CA GLU A 609 12.27 38.23 -85.57
C GLU A 609 11.61 39.32 -86.41
N LEU A 610 10.53 39.94 -85.91
CA LEU A 610 9.87 41.05 -86.59
C LEU A 610 10.83 42.21 -86.86
N PHE A 611 11.75 42.50 -85.94
CA PHE A 611 12.69 43.60 -86.10
C PHE A 611 13.76 43.28 -87.15
N GLN A 612 14.24 42.04 -87.21
CA GLN A 612 15.12 41.56 -88.28
C GLN A 612 14.43 41.65 -89.65
N ASN A 613 13.18 41.20 -89.75
CA ASN A 613 12.40 41.27 -90.98
C ASN A 613 12.15 42.73 -91.42
N ALA A 614 11.82 43.61 -90.47
CA ALA A 614 11.67 45.04 -90.73
C ALA A 614 12.97 45.66 -91.25
N ASN A 615 14.10 45.37 -90.60
CA ASN A 615 15.40 45.93 -90.97
C ASN A 615 15.88 45.42 -92.34
N ASN A 616 15.73 44.12 -92.61
CA ASN A 616 16.04 43.53 -93.91
C ASN A 616 15.21 44.17 -95.04
N SER A 617 13.90 44.33 -94.82
CA SER A 617 13.00 44.95 -95.79
C SER A 617 13.38 46.41 -96.05
N TYR A 618 13.72 47.17 -95.01
CA TYR A 618 14.21 48.54 -95.13
C TYR A 618 15.54 48.62 -95.90
N GLU A 619 16.53 47.78 -95.56
CA GLU A 619 17.86 47.80 -96.23
C GLU A 619 17.77 47.42 -97.71
N ILE A 620 16.95 46.43 -98.07
CA ILE A 620 16.73 46.05 -99.47
C ILE A 620 15.96 47.16 -100.20
N GLY A 621 14.92 47.73 -99.58
CA GLY A 621 14.16 48.85 -100.12
C GLY A 621 15.04 50.07 -100.39
N GLN A 622 15.98 50.37 -99.49
CA GLN A 622 16.92 51.48 -99.66
C GLN A 622 17.86 51.27 -100.86
N LYS A 623 18.32 50.03 -101.10
CA LYS A 623 19.21 49.65 -102.22
C LYS A 623 18.47 49.62 -103.56
N THR A 624 17.29 49.01 -103.60
CA THR A 624 16.52 48.76 -104.83
C THR A 624 15.60 49.93 -105.22
N LYS A 625 15.32 50.83 -104.27
CA LYS A 625 14.33 51.92 -104.39
C LYS A 625 12.88 51.44 -104.60
N GLU A 626 12.59 50.18 -104.29
CA GLU A 626 11.23 49.64 -104.36
C GLU A 626 10.36 50.12 -103.19
N LYS A 627 9.28 50.83 -103.49
CA LYS A 627 8.40 51.44 -102.47
C LYS A 627 7.69 50.40 -101.60
N ASN A 628 7.33 49.24 -102.15
CA ASN A 628 6.58 48.21 -101.43
C ASN A 628 7.38 47.63 -100.25
N LEU A 629 8.71 47.52 -100.37
CA LEU A 629 9.56 47.00 -99.30
C LEU A 629 9.60 47.92 -98.06
N PHE A 630 9.43 49.23 -98.24
CA PHE A 630 9.29 50.15 -97.10
C PHE A 630 7.93 50.01 -96.41
N VAL A 631 6.87 49.68 -97.16
CA VAL A 631 5.55 49.39 -96.58
C VAL A 631 5.61 48.12 -95.75
N ASP A 632 6.28 47.08 -96.23
CA ASP A 632 6.50 45.84 -95.48
C ASP A 632 7.30 46.09 -94.19
N ALA A 633 8.39 46.89 -94.28
CA ALA A 633 9.16 47.30 -93.12
C ALA A 633 8.30 48.03 -92.07
N ILE A 634 7.42 48.94 -92.49
CA ILE A 634 6.48 49.64 -91.60
C ILE A 634 5.44 48.68 -91.01
N ASN A 635 4.95 47.71 -91.75
CA ASN A 635 3.99 46.72 -91.24
C ASN A 635 4.61 45.86 -90.12
N TYR A 636 5.85 45.40 -90.29
CA TYR A 636 6.58 44.67 -89.25
C TYR A 636 6.87 45.55 -88.03
N ILE A 637 7.27 46.80 -88.23
CA ILE A 637 7.44 47.79 -87.15
C ILE A 637 6.12 48.04 -86.42
N GLY A 638 5.01 48.16 -87.15
CA GLY A 638 3.68 48.34 -86.58
C GLY A 638 3.30 47.21 -85.63
N GLN A 639 3.58 45.96 -85.99
CA GLN A 639 3.37 44.81 -85.11
C GLN A 639 4.21 44.88 -83.83
N ILE A 640 5.49 45.27 -83.94
CA ILE A 640 6.35 45.48 -82.75
C ILE A 640 5.77 46.58 -81.85
N LEU A 641 5.30 47.67 -82.42
CA LEU A 641 4.82 48.84 -81.69
C LEU A 641 3.39 48.67 -81.13
N ILE A 642 2.63 47.69 -81.60
CA ILE A 642 1.38 47.27 -80.93
C ILE A 642 1.71 46.60 -79.60
N GLU A 643 2.66 45.66 -79.60
CA GLU A 643 3.05 44.91 -78.41
C GLU A 643 3.90 45.74 -77.44
N LYS A 644 4.86 46.51 -77.96
CA LYS A 644 5.76 47.38 -77.18
C LYS A 644 5.79 48.80 -77.79
N PRO A 645 4.82 49.67 -77.42
CA PRO A 645 4.63 50.99 -78.03
C PRO A 645 5.84 51.93 -78.01
N TYR A 646 6.74 51.75 -77.05
CA TYR A 646 7.92 52.58 -76.84
C TYR A 646 9.24 51.89 -77.24
N ASN A 647 9.19 50.76 -77.97
CA ASN A 647 10.38 50.03 -78.39
C ASN A 647 11.36 50.94 -79.15
N GLU A 648 12.54 51.12 -78.57
CA GLU A 648 13.48 52.16 -78.99
C GLU A 648 14.05 51.89 -80.39
N LYS A 649 14.33 50.61 -80.69
CA LYS A 649 14.87 50.18 -81.99
C LYS A 649 13.83 50.30 -83.09
N ALA A 650 12.60 49.83 -82.83
CA ALA A 650 11.50 49.91 -83.79
C ALA A 650 11.13 51.36 -84.11
N ARG A 651 11.03 52.24 -83.10
CA ARG A 651 10.78 53.67 -83.30
C ARG A 651 11.87 54.36 -84.09
N PHE A 652 13.14 54.02 -83.86
CA PHE A 652 14.24 54.57 -84.63
C PHE A 652 14.25 54.12 -86.10
N LEU A 653 13.90 52.86 -86.36
CA LEU A 653 13.76 52.37 -87.74
C LEU A 653 12.53 52.99 -88.43
N GLU A 654 11.43 53.17 -87.70
CA GLU A 654 10.22 53.86 -88.16
C GLU A 654 10.56 55.28 -88.64
N THR A 655 11.29 56.04 -87.82
CA THR A 655 11.65 57.43 -88.17
C THR A 655 12.57 57.48 -89.38
N LYS A 656 13.52 56.54 -89.53
CA LYS A 656 14.36 56.43 -90.74
C LYS A 656 13.53 56.19 -92.00
N ILE A 657 12.61 55.23 -91.95
CA ILE A 657 11.74 54.92 -93.09
C ILE A 657 10.87 56.14 -93.46
N LEU A 658 10.30 56.81 -92.46
CA LEU A 658 9.47 57.99 -92.70
C LEU A 658 10.24 59.16 -93.31
N LYS A 659 11.50 59.40 -92.89
CA LYS A 659 12.37 60.42 -93.49
C LYS A 659 12.61 60.15 -94.98
N GLU A 660 12.73 58.89 -95.38
CA GLU A 660 13.02 58.50 -96.76
C GLU A 660 11.78 58.44 -97.65
N THR A 661 10.66 57.97 -97.12
CA THR A 661 9.47 57.63 -97.92
C THR A 661 8.38 58.70 -97.91
N ASP A 662 8.26 59.46 -96.82
CA ASP A 662 7.28 60.53 -96.69
C ASP A 662 7.90 61.79 -96.06
N PRO A 663 8.84 62.47 -96.75
CA PRO A 663 9.51 63.66 -96.23
C PRO A 663 8.53 64.81 -95.98
N LYS A 664 7.43 64.88 -96.75
CA LYS A 664 6.44 65.97 -96.67
C LYS A 664 5.64 65.92 -95.38
N ASN A 665 5.24 64.73 -94.93
CA ASN A 665 4.46 64.59 -93.69
C ASN A 665 5.31 64.27 -92.46
N PHE A 666 6.62 64.02 -92.61
CA PHE A 666 7.54 63.78 -91.50
C PHE A 666 7.44 64.87 -90.42
N GLU A 667 7.36 66.14 -90.84
CA GLU A 667 7.22 67.28 -89.92
C GLU A 667 5.92 67.24 -89.12
N SER A 668 4.80 66.98 -89.80
CA SER A 668 3.49 66.88 -89.16
C SER A 668 3.43 65.74 -88.15
N ARG A 669 4.10 64.60 -88.44
CA ARG A 669 4.18 63.46 -87.53
C ARG A 669 5.05 63.77 -86.31
N PHE A 670 6.21 64.38 -86.51
CA PHE A 670 7.06 64.86 -85.40
C PHE A 670 6.27 65.78 -84.48
N GLN A 671 5.59 66.78 -85.03
CA GLN A 671 4.83 67.76 -84.25
C GLN A 671 3.72 67.09 -83.44
N SER A 672 2.99 66.13 -84.02
CA SER A 672 1.96 65.36 -83.30
C SER A 672 2.51 64.59 -82.09
N TYR A 673 3.63 63.88 -82.26
CA TYR A 673 4.27 63.17 -81.14
C TYR A 673 4.83 64.14 -80.09
N TYR A 674 5.40 65.26 -80.53
CA TYR A 674 5.95 66.28 -79.65
C TYR A 674 4.86 66.97 -78.81
N ASP A 675 3.72 67.31 -79.41
CA ASP A 675 2.58 67.91 -78.71
C ASP A 675 1.94 66.92 -77.72
N LYS A 676 1.86 65.63 -78.09
CA LYS A 676 1.43 64.56 -77.19
C LYS A 676 2.37 64.44 -75.98
N ALA A 677 3.68 64.44 -76.20
CA ALA A 677 4.67 64.37 -75.13
C ALA A 677 4.61 65.61 -74.22
N LYS A 678 4.40 66.81 -74.78
CA LYS A 678 4.18 68.05 -74.00
C LYS A 678 2.89 68.02 -73.18
N ALA A 679 1.79 67.51 -73.74
CA ALA A 679 0.52 67.38 -73.02
C ALA A 679 0.68 66.44 -71.81
N LYS A 680 1.39 65.33 -71.98
CA LYS A 680 1.74 64.39 -70.89
C LYS A 680 2.61 65.08 -69.83
N LEU A 681 3.60 65.88 -70.23
CA LEU A 681 4.40 66.67 -69.29
C LEU A 681 3.58 67.71 -68.52
N SER A 682 2.64 68.40 -69.18
CA SER A 682 1.75 69.36 -68.51
C SER A 682 0.93 68.66 -67.44
N LYS A 683 0.31 67.52 -67.78
CA LYS A 683 -0.42 66.69 -66.84
C LYS A 683 0.47 66.22 -65.67
N ALA A 684 1.71 65.80 -65.97
CA ALA A 684 2.67 65.39 -64.95
C ALA A 684 3.01 66.54 -63.98
N ARG A 685 3.15 67.77 -64.48
CA ARG A 685 3.37 68.96 -63.64
C ARG A 685 2.18 69.30 -62.74
N GLU A 686 0.97 69.13 -63.25
CA GLU A 686 -0.27 69.39 -62.49
C GLU A 686 -0.47 68.35 -61.38
N THR A 687 -0.34 67.08 -61.71
CA THR A 687 -0.58 65.95 -60.80
C THR A 687 0.60 65.69 -59.86
N LYS A 688 1.81 66.12 -60.25
CA LYS A 688 3.07 65.78 -59.59
C LYS A 688 3.26 64.27 -59.37
N SER A 689 2.64 63.45 -60.21
CA SER A 689 2.63 61.99 -60.08
C SER A 689 3.87 61.37 -60.73
N ASN A 690 4.56 60.49 -60.00
CA ASN A 690 5.65 59.69 -60.56
C ASN A 690 5.20 58.87 -61.77
N ALA A 691 3.97 58.37 -61.79
CA ALA A 691 3.45 57.62 -62.93
C ALA A 691 3.28 58.51 -64.18
N ASP A 692 2.78 59.74 -64.02
CA ASP A 692 2.59 60.66 -65.14
C ASP A 692 3.93 61.20 -65.67
N TYR A 693 4.92 61.44 -64.79
CA TYR A 693 6.28 61.78 -65.21
C TYR A 693 6.99 60.60 -65.91
N ALA A 694 6.73 59.36 -65.49
CA ALA A 694 7.22 58.16 -66.17
C ALA A 694 6.66 58.02 -67.59
N ASP A 695 5.35 58.23 -67.75
CA ASP A 695 4.68 58.26 -69.05
C ASP A 695 5.26 59.37 -69.95
N ALA A 696 5.38 60.60 -69.42
CA ALA A 696 5.96 61.72 -70.15
C ALA A 696 7.41 61.45 -70.58
N LEU A 697 8.21 60.80 -69.72
CA LEU A 697 9.58 60.40 -70.04
C LEU A 697 9.62 59.42 -71.22
N LEU A 698 8.77 58.39 -71.23
CA LEU A 698 8.68 57.42 -72.33
C LEU A 698 8.33 58.09 -73.66
N GLU A 699 7.35 59.00 -73.65
CA GLU A 699 6.93 59.74 -74.84
C GLU A 699 8.07 60.64 -75.36
N PHE A 700 8.78 61.37 -74.50
CA PHE A 700 9.93 62.16 -74.96
C PHE A 700 11.11 61.32 -75.44
N GLN A 701 11.35 60.13 -74.86
CA GLN A 701 12.36 59.19 -75.36
C GLN A 701 12.03 58.70 -76.77
N GLN A 702 10.75 58.51 -77.08
CA GLN A 702 10.28 58.23 -78.43
C GLN A 702 10.51 59.41 -79.38
N VAL A 703 10.11 60.62 -78.99
CA VAL A 703 10.29 61.83 -79.81
C VAL A 703 11.78 62.08 -80.10
N LEU A 704 12.68 61.76 -79.17
CA LEU A 704 14.13 61.90 -79.36
C LEU A 704 14.65 61.16 -80.61
N LYS A 705 13.98 60.10 -81.06
CA LYS A 705 14.36 59.31 -82.26
C LYS A 705 14.10 60.00 -83.60
N PHE A 706 13.39 61.12 -83.59
CA PHE A 706 13.23 61.97 -84.78
C PHE A 706 14.47 62.84 -85.05
N GLU A 707 15.36 62.99 -84.07
CA GLU A 707 16.60 63.77 -84.14
C GLU A 707 16.37 65.27 -84.42
N LYS A 708 15.20 65.80 -84.02
CA LYS A 708 14.83 67.22 -84.08
C LYS A 708 14.70 67.80 -82.69
N ASP A 709 14.96 69.10 -82.55
CA ASP A 709 14.87 69.85 -81.27
C ASP A 709 15.55 69.15 -80.08
N LEU A 710 16.67 68.47 -80.37
CA LEU A 710 17.38 67.62 -79.40
C LEU A 710 17.65 68.35 -78.09
N THR A 711 18.07 69.62 -78.14
CA THR A 711 18.34 70.44 -76.95
C THR A 711 17.10 70.59 -76.07
N GLN A 712 15.94 70.88 -76.68
CA GLN A 712 14.70 71.12 -75.94
C GLN A 712 14.05 69.82 -75.45
N ILE A 713 14.07 68.75 -76.24
CA ILE A 713 13.61 67.42 -75.82
C ILE A 713 14.48 66.89 -74.68
N ASN A 714 15.80 67.00 -74.79
CA ASN A 714 16.71 66.60 -73.71
C ASN A 714 16.46 67.40 -72.42
N LYS A 715 16.09 68.69 -72.52
CA LYS A 715 15.67 69.48 -71.37
C LYS A 715 14.42 68.90 -70.69
N TYR A 716 13.41 68.48 -71.46
CA TYR A 716 12.22 67.85 -70.89
C TYR A 716 12.47 66.44 -70.35
N ILE A 717 13.29 65.62 -71.02
CA ILE A 717 13.74 64.33 -70.50
C ILE A 717 14.47 64.52 -69.17
N LEU A 718 15.35 65.52 -69.07
CA LEU A 718 16.06 65.85 -67.83
C LEU A 718 15.09 66.30 -66.74
N GLU A 719 14.06 67.07 -67.09
CA GLU A 719 13.00 67.46 -66.15
C GLU A 719 12.25 66.25 -65.60
N CYS A 720 11.79 65.33 -66.47
CA CYS A 720 11.14 64.10 -66.02
C CYS A 720 12.09 63.24 -65.16
N LYS A 721 13.35 63.06 -65.58
CA LYS A 721 14.35 62.31 -64.79
C LYS A 721 14.63 62.97 -63.43
N ARG A 722 14.55 64.30 -63.31
CA ARG A 722 14.68 65.02 -62.04
C ARG A 722 13.44 64.83 -61.16
N ALA A 723 12.25 64.92 -61.72
CA ALA A 723 10.99 64.69 -60.98
C ALA A 723 10.86 63.25 -60.47
N LEU A 724 11.31 62.26 -61.26
CA LEU A 724 11.40 60.86 -60.87
C LEU A 724 12.61 60.54 -59.98
N GLU A 725 13.48 61.53 -59.74
CA GLU A 725 14.71 61.40 -58.96
C GLU A 725 15.67 60.32 -59.48
N PHE A 726 15.65 60.06 -60.79
CA PHE A 726 16.63 59.20 -61.47
C PHE A 726 17.98 59.91 -61.64
N LYS A 727 18.02 61.21 -61.36
CA LYS A 727 19.24 62.00 -61.21
C LYS A 727 19.35 62.47 -59.78
N LYS A 728 20.57 62.37 -59.23
CA LYS A 728 20.88 62.83 -57.88
C LYS A 728 20.50 64.31 -57.75
N LYS A 729 19.72 64.64 -56.73
CA LYS A 729 19.37 66.02 -56.40
C LYS A 729 20.65 66.80 -56.13
N GLU A 730 20.81 67.96 -56.76
CA GLU A 730 21.89 68.89 -56.43
C GLU A 730 21.61 69.45 -55.03
N LEU A 731 22.47 69.11 -54.07
CA LEU A 731 22.34 69.56 -52.68
C LEU A 731 22.78 71.02 -52.58
N THR A 732 21.95 71.85 -51.94
CA THR A 732 22.36 73.22 -51.62
C THR A 732 23.38 73.22 -50.49
N GLU A 733 24.14 74.31 -50.36
CA GLU A 733 25.13 74.41 -49.29
C GLU A 733 24.48 74.56 -47.91
N GLU A 734 23.24 75.05 -47.86
CA GLU A 734 22.39 75.07 -46.68
C GLU A 734 21.99 73.65 -46.24
N ASP A 735 21.54 72.80 -47.17
CA ASP A 735 21.21 71.39 -46.90
C ASP A 735 22.43 70.62 -46.34
N LYS A 736 23.62 70.83 -46.94
CA LYS A 736 24.85 70.19 -46.46
C LYS A 736 25.24 70.67 -45.08
N ASN A 737 25.12 71.98 -44.80
CA ASN A 737 25.44 72.52 -43.48
C ASN A 737 24.45 72.03 -42.41
N TYR A 738 23.17 71.93 -42.74
CA TYR A 738 22.16 71.41 -41.83
C TYR A 738 22.38 69.91 -41.55
N ALA A 739 22.63 69.09 -42.56
CA ALA A 739 22.96 67.68 -42.37
C ALA A 739 24.24 67.49 -41.52
N LYS A 740 25.29 68.28 -41.75
CA LYS A 740 26.50 68.28 -40.90
C LYS A 740 26.17 68.65 -39.45
N SER A 741 25.30 69.64 -39.24
CA SER A 741 24.88 70.05 -37.89
C SER A 741 24.14 68.92 -37.15
N LEU A 742 23.35 68.12 -37.87
CA LEU A 742 22.70 66.93 -37.32
C LEU A 742 23.72 65.85 -36.94
N ILE A 743 24.78 65.66 -37.74
CA ILE A 743 25.88 64.75 -37.37
C ILE A 743 26.61 65.24 -36.12
N THR A 744 26.95 66.53 -36.02
CA THR A 744 27.55 67.09 -34.80
C THR A 744 26.64 66.93 -33.58
N LYS A 745 25.33 67.17 -33.75
CA LYS A 745 24.33 66.92 -32.70
C LYS A 745 24.29 65.46 -32.30
N ALA A 746 24.30 64.54 -33.27
CA ALA A 746 24.31 63.11 -33.01
C ALA A 746 25.58 62.65 -32.28
N GLN A 747 26.75 63.16 -32.66
CA GLN A 747 28.02 62.91 -31.94
C GLN A 747 27.96 63.43 -30.49
N GLY A 748 27.35 64.60 -30.26
CA GLY A 748 27.12 65.13 -28.92
C GLY A 748 26.15 64.29 -28.09
N LEU A 749 25.09 63.74 -28.71
CA LEU A 749 24.15 62.80 -28.07
C LEU A 749 24.85 61.47 -27.75
N TYR A 750 25.67 60.99 -28.67
CA TYR A 750 26.47 59.78 -28.52
C TYR A 750 27.45 59.90 -27.34
N ALA A 751 28.19 61.01 -27.22
CA ALA A 751 29.09 61.28 -26.10
C ALA A 751 28.36 61.31 -24.74
N LYS A 752 27.06 61.62 -24.73
CA LYS A 752 26.19 61.59 -23.54
C LYS A 752 25.52 60.23 -23.31
N SER A 753 25.94 59.18 -24.01
CA SER A 753 25.35 57.83 -23.96
C SER A 753 23.87 57.74 -24.39
N LYS A 754 23.35 58.74 -25.12
CA LYS A 754 21.99 58.72 -25.68
C LYS A 754 22.00 58.07 -27.07
N PHE A 755 22.36 56.79 -27.13
CA PHE A 755 22.67 56.10 -28.39
C PHE A 755 21.49 56.00 -29.36
N ARG A 756 20.26 55.85 -28.85
CA ARG A 756 19.04 55.81 -29.68
C ARG A 756 18.74 57.17 -30.31
N GLU A 757 18.69 58.22 -29.50
CA GLU A 757 18.49 59.59 -30.01
C GLU A 757 19.61 59.98 -31.00
N ALA A 758 20.85 59.59 -30.73
CA ALA A 758 21.97 59.79 -31.64
C ALA A 758 21.76 59.05 -32.96
N TYR A 759 21.38 57.76 -32.92
CA TYR A 759 21.11 56.95 -34.10
C TYR A 759 19.97 57.53 -34.96
N ASP A 760 18.86 57.90 -34.33
CA ASP A 760 17.72 58.50 -35.02
C ASP A 760 18.10 59.86 -35.63
N THR A 761 18.89 60.67 -34.92
CA THR A 761 19.43 61.95 -35.44
C THR A 761 20.38 61.75 -36.64
N VAL A 762 21.19 60.68 -36.64
CA VAL A 762 22.01 60.35 -37.82
C VAL A 762 21.14 59.91 -39.00
N ASN A 763 20.06 59.14 -38.76
CA ASN A 763 19.13 58.77 -39.82
C ASN A 763 18.44 60.00 -40.40
N GLU A 764 18.08 60.99 -39.58
CA GLU A 764 17.57 62.28 -40.06
C GLU A 764 18.59 63.00 -40.94
N ALA A 765 19.87 63.02 -40.56
CA ALA A 765 20.93 63.60 -41.39
C ALA A 765 21.02 62.90 -42.76
N PHE A 766 20.87 61.57 -42.80
CA PHE A 766 20.88 60.80 -44.03
C PHE A 766 19.65 61.01 -44.93
N LYS A 767 18.50 61.44 -44.37
CA LYS A 767 17.34 61.87 -45.17
C LYS A 767 17.65 63.13 -45.99
N ILE A 768 18.55 63.98 -45.51
CA ILE A 768 18.89 65.27 -46.11
C ILE A 768 20.09 65.13 -47.03
N TRP A 769 21.18 64.57 -46.50
CA TRP A 769 22.39 64.27 -47.24
C TRP A 769 22.91 62.88 -46.87
N ASP A 770 22.57 61.92 -47.72
CA ASP A 770 22.92 60.51 -47.57
C ASP A 770 24.44 60.20 -47.54
N GLU A 771 25.27 61.11 -48.02
CA GLU A 771 26.74 61.03 -48.03
C GLU A 771 27.39 62.02 -47.05
N VAL A 772 26.64 62.48 -46.04
CA VAL A 772 27.18 63.39 -45.03
C VAL A 772 28.44 62.80 -44.38
N PRO A 773 29.57 63.54 -44.39
CA PRO A 773 30.81 63.12 -43.76
C PRO A 773 30.58 62.71 -42.32
N GLU A 774 31.26 61.67 -41.88
CA GLU A 774 31.17 61.12 -40.51
C GLU A 774 29.79 60.58 -40.11
N GLY A 775 28.76 60.70 -40.94
CA GLY A 775 27.44 60.15 -40.65
C GLY A 775 27.49 58.64 -40.49
N ARG A 776 28.19 57.93 -41.38
CA ARG A 776 28.27 56.47 -41.32
C ARG A 776 29.03 55.98 -40.10
N SER A 777 30.20 56.55 -39.84
CA SER A 777 30.99 56.18 -38.66
C SER A 777 30.23 56.48 -37.37
N THR A 778 29.47 57.59 -37.32
CA THR A 778 28.63 57.94 -36.17
C THR A 778 27.43 57.00 -36.03
N ARG A 779 26.71 56.67 -37.11
CA ARG A 779 25.61 55.69 -37.08
C ARG A 779 26.10 54.32 -36.64
N GLN A 780 27.19 53.86 -37.24
CA GLN A 780 27.82 52.59 -36.87
C GLN A 780 28.26 52.59 -35.42
N ALA A 781 28.86 53.69 -34.92
CA ALA A 781 29.22 53.85 -33.52
C ALA A 781 27.97 53.72 -32.64
N CYS A 782 26.88 54.40 -32.96
CA CYS A 782 25.61 54.29 -32.24
C CYS A 782 25.09 52.85 -32.24
N ILE A 783 25.11 52.15 -33.39
CA ILE A 783 24.70 50.73 -33.48
C ILE A 783 25.54 49.85 -32.55
N ARG A 784 26.84 50.12 -32.36
CA ARG A 784 27.68 49.31 -31.46
C ARG A 784 27.22 49.33 -29.99
N TYR A 785 26.48 50.37 -29.60
CA TYR A 785 26.02 50.59 -28.23
C TYR A 785 24.49 50.57 -28.12
N LEU A 786 23.78 50.41 -29.23
CA LEU A 786 22.36 50.17 -29.27
C LEU A 786 22.10 48.70 -28.93
N ASP A 787 21.91 48.50 -27.63
CA ASP A 787 21.53 47.27 -26.95
C ASP A 787 20.07 46.88 -27.31
N ILE A 788 19.79 46.69 -28.60
CA ILE A 788 18.44 46.40 -29.11
C ILE A 788 18.32 44.89 -29.34
N VAL A 789 18.17 44.16 -28.25
CA VAL A 789 17.31 42.97 -28.14
C VAL A 789 16.73 43.03 -26.73
N ASP A 790 15.41 42.91 -26.61
CA ASP A 790 14.70 43.00 -25.32
C ASP A 790 15.38 42.16 -24.23
N LYS A 791 15.82 42.84 -23.17
CA LYS A 791 16.70 42.31 -22.11
C LYS A 791 15.97 41.44 -21.08
N GLN A 792 14.74 41.01 -21.34
CA GLN A 792 14.00 40.22 -20.37
C GLN A 792 14.23 38.73 -20.65
N THR A 793 15.01 38.09 -19.77
CA THR A 793 15.06 36.63 -19.65
C THR A 793 14.24 36.19 -18.45
N LEU A 794 13.74 34.95 -18.47
CA LEU A 794 13.15 34.38 -17.26
C LEU A 794 14.25 34.14 -16.23
N THR A 795 13.92 34.29 -14.95
CA THR A 795 14.79 33.76 -13.89
C THR A 795 14.92 32.25 -14.05
N VAL A 796 16.00 31.65 -13.53
CA VAL A 796 16.23 30.20 -13.64
C VAL A 796 15.04 29.38 -13.11
N ASP A 797 14.44 29.80 -11.98
CA ASP A 797 13.26 29.11 -11.43
C ASP A 797 12.02 29.28 -12.31
N ASN A 798 11.78 30.46 -12.90
CA ASN A 798 10.67 30.66 -13.82
C ASN A 798 10.87 29.96 -15.17
N GLU A 799 12.09 29.84 -15.67
CA GLU A 799 12.39 29.03 -16.86
C GLU A 799 12.13 27.55 -16.59
N LEU A 800 12.48 27.04 -15.40
CA LEU A 800 12.12 25.68 -14.98
C LEU A 800 10.61 25.48 -14.89
N LYS A 801 9.87 26.42 -14.27
CA LYS A 801 8.41 26.39 -14.25
C LYS A 801 7.82 26.44 -15.66
N TYR A 802 8.39 27.24 -16.55
CA TYR A 802 7.95 27.35 -17.93
C TYR A 802 8.17 26.03 -18.69
N ARG A 803 9.33 25.40 -18.57
CA ARG A 803 9.61 24.07 -19.16
C ARG A 803 8.67 22.99 -18.61
N LYS A 804 8.35 23.02 -17.32
CA LYS A 804 7.35 22.13 -16.71
C LYS A 804 5.96 22.39 -17.31
N ALA A 805 5.59 23.65 -17.51
CA ALA A 805 4.34 24.00 -18.16
C ALA A 805 4.27 23.53 -19.63
N GLU A 806 5.38 23.62 -20.37
CA GLU A 806 5.46 23.09 -21.74
C GLU A 806 5.29 21.57 -21.77
N LYS A 807 5.96 20.84 -20.87
CA LYS A 807 5.77 19.38 -20.74
C LYS A 807 4.32 19.04 -20.39
N ALA A 808 3.74 19.71 -19.41
CA ALA A 808 2.34 19.50 -19.01
C ALA A 808 1.38 19.76 -20.17
N TYR A 809 1.58 20.84 -20.93
CA TYR A 809 0.78 21.15 -22.11
C TYR A 809 0.92 20.08 -23.19
N ALA A 810 2.12 19.52 -23.39
CA ALA A 810 2.37 18.45 -24.37
C ALA A 810 1.77 17.10 -23.97
N THR A 811 1.53 16.86 -22.68
CA THR A 811 0.87 15.65 -22.14
C THR A 811 -0.61 15.86 -21.84
N ASP A 812 -1.23 16.88 -22.45
CA ASP A 812 -2.64 17.26 -22.26
C ASP A 812 -3.05 17.61 -20.82
N ASP A 813 -2.09 17.87 -19.93
CA ASP A 813 -2.32 18.43 -18.58
C ASP A 813 -2.38 19.96 -18.64
N PHE A 814 -3.44 20.45 -19.27
CA PHE A 814 -3.64 21.88 -19.52
C PHE A 814 -3.85 22.70 -18.24
N GLU A 815 -4.36 22.09 -17.17
CA GLU A 815 -4.58 22.77 -15.90
C GLU A 815 -3.25 23.06 -15.20
N THR A 816 -2.33 22.09 -15.14
CA THR A 816 -0.97 22.31 -14.62
C THR A 816 -0.21 23.32 -15.47
N ALA A 817 -0.31 23.22 -16.80
CA ALA A 817 0.33 24.17 -17.72
C ALA A 817 -0.17 25.61 -17.51
N TYR A 818 -1.48 25.79 -17.36
CA TYR A 818 -2.09 27.09 -17.09
C TYR A 818 -1.64 27.64 -15.73
N LYS A 819 -1.72 26.84 -14.67
CA LYS A 819 -1.32 27.24 -13.32
C LYS A 819 0.13 27.72 -13.26
N LEU A 820 1.06 26.92 -13.79
CA LEU A 820 2.49 27.25 -13.76
C LEU A 820 2.80 28.52 -14.58
N THR A 821 2.19 28.69 -15.75
CA THR A 821 2.39 29.92 -16.54
C THR A 821 1.74 31.15 -15.89
N SER A 822 0.60 31.01 -15.23
CA SER A 822 -0.01 32.10 -14.46
C SER A 822 0.84 32.53 -13.26
N GLU A 823 1.50 31.60 -12.57
CA GLU A 823 2.45 31.91 -11.48
C GLU A 823 3.66 32.71 -11.98
N ILE A 824 4.12 32.44 -13.20
CA ILE A 824 5.21 33.21 -13.83
C ILE A 824 4.71 34.61 -14.17
N LEU A 825 3.56 34.74 -14.82
CA LEU A 825 2.98 36.02 -15.24
C LEU A 825 2.58 36.92 -14.06
N ALA A 826 2.36 36.36 -12.86
CA ALA A 826 2.12 37.12 -11.65
C ALA A 826 3.36 37.89 -11.15
N GLN A 827 4.55 37.55 -11.63
CA GLN A 827 5.81 38.20 -11.24
C GLN A 827 6.14 39.35 -12.20
N LYS A 828 6.53 40.50 -11.63
CA LYS A 828 6.83 41.72 -12.40
C LYS A 828 8.04 41.50 -13.34
N GLY A 829 7.86 41.74 -14.64
CA GLY A 829 8.93 41.66 -15.65
C GLY A 829 9.25 40.23 -16.11
N GLN A 830 8.28 39.31 -16.01
CA GLN A 830 8.38 37.91 -16.48
C GLN A 830 7.28 37.58 -17.50
N ASP A 831 6.61 38.61 -18.02
CA ASP A 831 5.53 38.58 -19.01
C ASP A 831 6.04 38.45 -20.45
N LEU A 832 6.98 37.53 -20.67
CA LEU A 832 7.51 37.26 -22.00
C LEU A 832 6.43 36.67 -22.92
N ASP A 833 6.48 37.05 -24.20
CA ASP A 833 5.52 36.60 -25.23
C ASP A 833 5.34 35.07 -25.27
N LYS A 834 6.43 34.32 -25.06
CA LYS A 834 6.37 32.84 -25.00
C LYS A 834 5.48 32.34 -23.85
N VAL A 835 5.57 32.98 -22.68
CA VAL A 835 4.79 32.63 -21.48
C VAL A 835 3.33 33.01 -21.67
N VAL A 836 3.07 34.23 -22.18
CA VAL A 836 1.73 34.73 -22.48
C VAL A 836 1.03 33.84 -23.52
N SER A 837 1.75 33.45 -24.57
CA SER A 837 1.24 32.59 -25.64
C SER A 837 0.86 31.20 -25.11
N LEU A 838 1.75 30.56 -24.33
CA LEU A 838 1.47 29.25 -23.74
C LEU A 838 0.31 29.31 -22.73
N ASN A 839 0.26 30.34 -21.88
CA ASN A 839 -0.83 30.53 -20.92
C ASN A 839 -2.19 30.65 -21.63
N LYS A 840 -2.27 31.48 -22.69
CA LYS A 840 -3.50 31.62 -23.50
C LYS A 840 -3.92 30.31 -24.15
N LYS A 841 -2.97 29.57 -24.72
CA LYS A 841 -3.24 28.26 -25.34
C LYS A 841 -3.76 27.25 -24.30
N ALA A 842 -3.12 27.18 -23.14
CA ALA A 842 -3.53 26.30 -22.04
C ALA A 842 -4.92 26.67 -21.50
N ASP A 843 -5.21 27.96 -21.34
CA ASP A 843 -6.52 28.45 -20.88
C ASP A 843 -7.65 28.11 -21.85
N ILE A 844 -7.40 28.20 -23.16
CA ILE A 844 -8.39 27.78 -24.17
C ILE A 844 -8.62 26.27 -24.07
N LYS A 845 -7.54 25.47 -23.98
CA LYS A 845 -7.62 24.02 -24.01
C LYS A 845 -8.24 23.40 -22.77
N ARG A 846 -7.95 23.92 -21.57
CA ARG A 846 -8.55 23.41 -20.32
C ARG A 846 -10.05 23.71 -20.18
N LYS A 847 -10.57 24.67 -20.95
CA LYS A 847 -11.99 25.07 -20.99
C LYS A 847 -12.79 24.31 -22.06
N GLN A 848 -12.11 23.56 -22.93
CA GLN A 848 -12.71 22.62 -23.90
C GLN A 848 -12.85 21.26 -23.24
#